data_AF-A0A2V7WWI4-F1
#
_entry.id   AF-A0A2V7WWI4-F1
#
_cell.length_a   1.000
_cell.length_b   1.000
_cell.length_c   1.000
_cell.angle_alpha   90.00
_cell.angle_beta   90.00
_cell.angle_gamma   90.00
#
_symmetry.space_group_name_H-M   'P 1'
#
loop_
_entity.id
_entity.type
_entity.pdbx_description
1 polymer ?
#
loop_
_entity_poly.entity_id
_entity_poly.type
_entity_poly.pdbx_seq_one_letter_code
_entity_poly.pdbx_strand_id
1 'polypeptide(L)'
;MSRYTCDEAIMWTKRRHKPTAEARALLAQAHARGWKGEEERQALFDQIALLRTLEAEDVAWLVVDPDAALRARGQALLGRFTYDDAAAALLPYLLARTETMRRIAIESLAGLAGPRFPEKLPELLKHPDPTVVHVVLDWMRRNPSEANLALISEALNSPSAAVRAKAFAIVESTPSPRVVPFALKGLEDEEEGLRFRAVRLIAKFPDESAIGPLLRRCHLDSTRVQDAAIGALTPLLASGDIRWNQDLLPLLSDSNPRVRQLASRLLRTQQPDRVAQAFLHAYQDTYGPKRDRALEALRGLGPHYIPAFLERDNDPDHRIAALASAVAVTIRSPEVVPHCIRYVSGDDWWLRDRAAHALGELRDDRGFEPLVKMLADPESNLSAAAALGTWGTPKALPALLDAYKRGTKDLRLEILDAFARIPDPGVPGLLAKIVKADPDPLVREKAARLAERLAGLERPDDVEAAREFIPHDFAAAPEPTLSDLLRHARAGGASDLHLSTGTVPHLRLHGQLSALPMPESTEGQLQDWIYPILTVERRALFEERQQIDFCHKDAGLGRFRTNVFLQRKGLSAVFRLIPFEVPNLADVGLPESLWELTTYSQGLILVTGPAGCGKTTTLAALVDRINHTERCHVLTIEDPIEYVHVSQDSLVNQREVPSHSRSFARALRQSLREDPDVILVGEMRDLETIALAITAAETGHLVLGTLHTTTASSTVDRVINAFPADQQGQIRQMISESLKAVISQSLLPRRDGSGRVAAWEVLRNTPAVAGLIREAKTFQIPTAMQTGTGAGMMLMDMSLLKLVQEGSVDPRVAYDRALRKEAFEPYLEEGSAA
;
A
#
# COMPACT_ATOMS: atom_id res chain seq x y z
N MET A 1 43.16 -12.22 -41.68
CA MET A 1 42.83 -13.66 -41.62
C MET A 1 42.13 -13.95 -40.29
N SER A 2 40.80 -13.86 -40.27
CA SER A 2 39.97 -14.47 -39.22
C SER A 2 39.00 -15.39 -39.96
N ARG A 3 39.14 -16.69 -39.72
CA ARG A 3 38.36 -17.74 -40.38
C ARG A 3 36.93 -17.69 -39.83
N TYR A 4 36.00 -17.13 -40.59
CA TYR A 4 34.61 -17.56 -40.54
C TYR A 4 34.55 -18.92 -41.24
N THR A 5 34.99 -19.98 -40.55
CA THR A 5 34.62 -21.33 -40.93
C THR A 5 33.11 -21.43 -40.73
N CYS A 6 32.35 -21.64 -41.81
CA CYS A 6 31.14 -22.44 -41.70
C CYS A 6 31.56 -23.70 -40.95
N ASP A 7 31.20 -23.81 -39.68
CA ASP A 7 31.45 -25.01 -38.90
C ASP A 7 30.96 -26.21 -39.71
N GLU A 8 31.82 -27.21 -39.79
CA GLU A 8 31.60 -28.51 -40.47
C GLU A 8 30.36 -29.27 -39.98
N ALA A 9 29.57 -28.70 -39.07
CA ALA A 9 28.44 -29.31 -38.38
C ALA A 9 27.08 -29.24 -39.13
N ILE A 10 26.95 -28.50 -40.23
CA ILE A 10 25.77 -28.58 -41.13
C ILE A 10 26.14 -29.30 -42.44
N MET A 11 27.31 -29.92 -42.50
CA MET A 11 27.70 -30.68 -43.69
C MET A 11 27.21 -32.12 -43.54
N TRP A 12 26.22 -32.46 -44.38
CA TRP A 12 25.70 -33.80 -44.69
C TRP A 12 24.61 -34.36 -43.75
N THR A 13 23.46 -33.68 -43.67
CA THR A 13 22.19 -34.42 -43.56
C THR A 13 22.10 -35.43 -44.71
N LYS A 14 21.68 -36.67 -44.43
CA LYS A 14 21.60 -37.81 -45.37
C LYS A 14 21.21 -37.35 -46.79
N ARG A 15 22.19 -37.12 -47.66
CA ARG A 15 21.91 -36.74 -49.04
C ARG A 15 21.16 -37.88 -49.70
N ARG A 16 20.05 -37.57 -50.37
CA ARG A 16 19.34 -38.55 -51.21
C ARG A 16 20.17 -38.93 -52.45
N HIS A 17 21.13 -38.08 -52.83
CA HIS A 17 21.92 -38.21 -54.05
C HIS A 17 23.40 -37.84 -53.85
N LYS A 18 24.29 -38.49 -54.60
CA LYS A 18 25.72 -38.13 -54.66
C LYS A 18 26.00 -37.47 -56.02
N PRO A 19 26.53 -36.24 -56.07
CA PRO A 19 26.89 -35.59 -57.31
C PRO A 19 27.89 -36.41 -58.11
N THR A 20 27.86 -36.26 -59.43
CA THR A 20 28.90 -36.79 -60.32
C THR A 20 30.29 -36.26 -59.93
N ALA A 21 31.35 -37.00 -60.27
CA ALA A 21 32.72 -36.60 -59.93
C ALA A 21 33.08 -35.21 -60.50
N GLU A 22 32.57 -34.89 -61.69
CA GLU A 22 32.71 -33.59 -62.35
C GLU A 22 31.98 -32.47 -61.57
N ALA A 23 30.71 -32.68 -61.22
CA ALA A 23 29.95 -31.72 -60.41
C ALA A 23 30.60 -31.48 -59.04
N ARG A 24 31.11 -32.54 -58.40
CA ARG A 24 31.79 -32.46 -57.11
C ARG A 24 33.09 -31.65 -57.20
N ALA A 25 33.85 -31.81 -58.27
CA ALA A 25 35.09 -31.06 -58.48
C ALA A 25 34.83 -29.55 -58.66
N LEU A 26 33.84 -29.19 -59.50
CA LEU A 26 33.48 -27.80 -59.74
C LEU A 26 32.87 -27.12 -58.50
N LEU A 27 31.99 -27.81 -57.76
CA LEU A 27 31.43 -27.30 -56.51
C LEU A 27 32.49 -27.17 -55.40
N ALA A 28 33.47 -28.08 -55.33
CA ALA A 28 34.60 -27.97 -54.40
C ALA A 28 35.51 -26.79 -54.75
N GLN A 29 35.77 -26.55 -56.03
CA GLN A 29 36.49 -25.36 -56.49
C GLN A 29 35.71 -24.09 -56.16
N ALA A 30 34.38 -24.11 -56.28
CA ALA A 30 33.51 -23.00 -55.91
C ALA A 30 33.59 -22.68 -54.40
N HIS A 31 33.52 -23.73 -53.56
CA HIS A 31 33.60 -23.61 -52.10
C HIS A 31 34.98 -23.14 -51.61
N ALA A 32 36.06 -23.61 -52.26
CA ALA A 32 37.43 -23.22 -51.93
C ALA A 32 37.80 -21.80 -52.40
N ARG A 33 36.91 -21.09 -53.10
CA ARG A 33 37.17 -19.79 -53.73
C ARG A 33 38.36 -19.82 -54.68
N GLY A 34 38.49 -20.92 -55.43
CA GLY A 34 39.65 -21.22 -56.29
C GLY A 34 39.65 -20.47 -57.63
N TRP A 35 39.50 -19.14 -57.60
CA TRP A 35 39.57 -18.24 -58.76
C TRP A 35 40.42 -17.02 -58.43
N LYS A 36 41.15 -16.48 -59.41
CA LYS A 36 42.04 -15.32 -59.26
C LYS A 36 41.41 -13.99 -59.67
N GLY A 37 40.31 -14.01 -60.43
CA GLY A 37 39.62 -12.82 -60.92
C GLY A 37 38.14 -13.06 -61.26
N GLU A 38 37.42 -11.99 -61.62
CA GLU A 38 35.98 -12.04 -61.91
C GLU A 38 35.64 -12.90 -63.14
N GLU A 39 36.50 -12.89 -64.16
CA GLU A 39 36.31 -13.70 -65.38
C GLU A 39 36.43 -15.20 -65.09
N GLU A 40 37.44 -15.62 -64.32
CA GLU A 40 37.59 -17.02 -63.88
C GLU A 40 36.43 -17.47 -62.99
N ARG A 41 35.96 -16.57 -62.11
CA ARG A 41 34.77 -16.81 -61.28
C ARG A 41 33.53 -17.01 -62.14
N GLN A 42 33.31 -16.14 -63.13
CA GLN A 42 32.17 -16.22 -64.03
C GLN A 42 32.20 -17.52 -64.85
N ALA A 43 33.35 -17.87 -65.43
CA ALA A 43 33.53 -19.10 -66.20
C ALA A 43 33.24 -20.36 -65.35
N LEU A 44 33.65 -20.37 -64.08
CA LEU A 44 33.37 -21.48 -63.16
C LEU A 44 31.87 -21.65 -62.92
N PHE A 45 31.15 -20.56 -62.66
CA PHE A 45 29.69 -20.63 -62.45
C PHE A 45 28.92 -20.92 -63.73
N ASP A 46 29.42 -20.51 -64.90
CA ASP A 46 28.86 -20.88 -66.20
C ASP A 46 29.02 -22.39 -66.46
N GLN A 47 30.16 -22.99 -66.07
CA GLN A 47 30.36 -24.44 -66.12
C GLN A 47 29.44 -25.19 -65.16
N ILE A 48 29.30 -24.72 -63.91
CA ILE A 48 28.35 -25.27 -62.94
C ILE A 48 26.91 -25.18 -63.48
N ALA A 49 26.59 -24.07 -64.14
CA ALA A 49 25.30 -23.84 -64.78
C ALA A 49 25.06 -24.73 -66.03
N LEU A 50 26.02 -25.51 -66.52
CA LEU A 50 25.80 -26.47 -67.61
C LEU A 50 25.56 -27.90 -67.12
N LEU A 51 25.79 -28.16 -65.82
CA LEU A 51 25.61 -29.47 -65.23
C LEU A 51 24.12 -29.83 -65.13
N ARG A 52 23.72 -30.94 -65.77
CA ARG A 52 22.34 -31.46 -65.74
C ARG A 52 22.04 -32.39 -64.57
N THR A 53 23.05 -32.81 -63.82
CA THR A 53 22.95 -33.78 -62.72
C THR A 53 22.99 -33.13 -61.33
N LEU A 54 22.82 -31.82 -61.24
CA LEU A 54 22.78 -31.11 -59.96
C LEU A 54 21.40 -31.31 -59.31
N GLU A 55 21.37 -31.43 -57.99
CA GLU A 55 20.14 -31.29 -57.20
C GLU A 55 20.15 -29.95 -56.43
N ALA A 56 18.98 -29.51 -55.96
CA ALA A 56 18.87 -28.25 -55.22
C ALA A 56 19.76 -28.21 -53.95
N GLU A 57 19.92 -29.35 -53.28
CA GLU A 57 20.79 -29.50 -52.10
C GLU A 57 22.26 -29.17 -52.39
N ASP A 58 22.73 -29.39 -53.62
CA ASP A 58 24.13 -29.20 -54.00
C ASP A 58 24.54 -27.72 -54.10
N VAL A 59 23.56 -26.84 -54.34
CA VAL A 59 23.77 -25.41 -54.59
C VAL A 59 23.13 -24.52 -53.52
N ALA A 60 22.31 -25.07 -52.62
CA ALA A 60 21.60 -24.29 -51.58
C ALA A 60 22.53 -23.51 -50.64
N TRP A 61 23.73 -24.01 -50.37
CA TRP A 61 24.72 -23.32 -49.53
C TRP A 61 25.20 -21.98 -50.14
N LEU A 62 25.20 -21.84 -51.47
CA LEU A 62 25.62 -20.61 -52.15
C LEU A 62 24.70 -19.42 -51.80
N VAL A 63 23.43 -19.71 -51.55
CA VAL A 63 22.40 -18.72 -51.28
C VAL A 63 22.55 -18.05 -49.92
N VAL A 64 23.18 -18.76 -48.99
CA VAL A 64 23.41 -18.29 -47.63
C VAL A 64 24.87 -17.87 -47.40
N ASP A 65 25.68 -17.83 -48.45
CA ASP A 65 27.09 -17.40 -48.37
C ASP A 65 27.19 -15.91 -47.95
N PRO A 66 28.20 -15.53 -47.15
CA PRO A 66 28.44 -14.12 -46.80
C PRO A 66 28.65 -13.18 -48.01
N ASP A 67 29.14 -13.66 -49.15
CA ASP A 67 29.34 -12.86 -50.36
C ASP A 67 28.04 -12.68 -51.16
N ALA A 68 27.60 -11.43 -51.32
CA ALA A 68 26.39 -11.07 -52.06
C ALA A 68 26.40 -11.53 -53.52
N ALA A 69 27.58 -11.55 -54.16
CA ALA A 69 27.70 -11.97 -55.55
C ALA A 69 27.60 -13.48 -55.71
N LEU A 70 27.97 -14.26 -54.68
CA LEU A 70 27.76 -15.71 -54.65
C LEU A 70 26.29 -16.03 -54.34
N ARG A 71 25.66 -15.28 -53.44
CA ARG A 71 24.22 -15.42 -53.16
C ARG A 71 23.36 -15.21 -54.41
N ALA A 72 23.63 -14.16 -55.18
CA ALA A 72 22.90 -13.88 -56.42
C ALA A 72 23.01 -15.03 -57.43
N ARG A 73 24.20 -15.62 -57.57
CA ARG A 73 24.44 -16.77 -58.46
C ARG A 73 23.79 -18.05 -57.93
N GLY A 74 23.87 -18.30 -56.62
CA GLY A 74 23.16 -19.40 -55.96
C GLY A 74 21.65 -19.31 -56.16
N GLN A 75 21.09 -18.11 -56.05
CA GLN A 75 19.66 -17.85 -56.27
C GLN A 75 19.26 -18.19 -57.72
N ALA A 76 20.08 -17.78 -58.70
CA ALA A 76 19.85 -18.09 -60.11
C ALA A 76 19.94 -19.59 -60.41
N LEU A 77 20.86 -20.31 -59.77
CA LEU A 77 20.98 -21.76 -59.88
C LEU A 77 19.80 -22.49 -59.24
N LEU A 78 19.37 -22.06 -58.04
CA LEU A 78 18.19 -22.63 -57.38
C LEU A 78 16.90 -22.42 -58.17
N GLY A 79 16.78 -21.30 -58.89
CA GLY A 79 15.62 -20.99 -59.74
C GLY A 79 15.37 -21.97 -60.89
N ARG A 80 16.28 -22.93 -61.13
CA ARG A 80 16.14 -23.98 -62.15
C ARG A 80 15.40 -25.21 -61.64
N PHE A 81 15.28 -25.37 -60.33
CA PHE A 81 14.58 -26.48 -59.69
C PHE A 81 13.11 -26.13 -59.43
N THR A 82 12.30 -27.13 -59.09
CA THR A 82 10.94 -26.86 -58.62
C THR A 82 11.01 -26.13 -57.27
N TYR A 83 9.96 -25.36 -56.95
CA TYR A 83 9.90 -24.65 -55.68
C TYR A 83 9.99 -25.62 -54.49
N ASP A 84 9.35 -26.78 -54.57
CA ASP A 84 9.31 -27.74 -53.46
C ASP A 84 10.69 -28.38 -53.23
N ASP A 85 11.45 -28.66 -54.30
CA ASP A 85 12.84 -29.15 -54.19
C ASP A 85 13.78 -28.09 -53.62
N ALA A 86 13.67 -26.84 -54.08
CA ALA A 86 14.45 -25.73 -53.56
C ALA A 86 14.07 -25.38 -52.11
N ALA A 87 12.80 -25.50 -51.76
CA ALA A 87 12.30 -25.29 -50.40
C ALA A 87 12.82 -26.36 -49.43
N ALA A 88 12.78 -27.63 -49.84
CA ALA A 88 13.35 -28.72 -49.07
C ALA A 88 14.86 -28.52 -48.84
N ALA A 89 15.59 -28.03 -49.86
CA ALA A 89 17.03 -27.76 -49.76
C ALA A 89 17.37 -26.55 -48.87
N LEU A 90 16.48 -25.55 -48.77
CA LEU A 90 16.67 -24.35 -47.96
C LEU A 90 16.17 -24.48 -46.51
N LEU A 91 15.28 -25.45 -46.23
CA LEU A 91 14.72 -25.68 -44.89
C LEU A 91 15.78 -25.85 -43.78
N PRO A 92 16.89 -26.59 -43.97
CA PRO A 92 17.94 -26.70 -42.95
C PRO A 92 18.57 -25.36 -42.57
N TYR A 93 18.62 -24.40 -43.49
CA TYR A 93 19.18 -23.08 -43.24
C TYR A 93 18.22 -22.14 -42.50
N LEU A 94 16.91 -22.39 -42.57
CA LEU A 94 15.94 -21.74 -41.69
C LEU A 94 16.10 -22.17 -40.22
N LEU A 95 16.76 -23.30 -39.98
CA LEU A 95 17.10 -23.82 -38.66
C LEU A 95 18.54 -23.48 -38.22
N ALA A 96 19.27 -22.70 -39.03
CA ALA A 96 20.64 -22.30 -38.72
C ALA A 96 20.72 -21.49 -37.42
N ARG A 97 21.86 -21.54 -36.72
CA ARG A 97 22.06 -20.83 -35.45
C ARG A 97 22.02 -19.31 -35.60
N THR A 98 22.42 -18.77 -36.74
CA THR A 98 22.55 -17.32 -36.96
C THR A 98 21.28 -16.72 -37.58
N GLU A 99 20.81 -15.60 -37.02
CA GLU A 99 19.61 -14.89 -37.51
C GLU A 99 19.75 -14.41 -38.95
N THR A 100 20.95 -13.94 -39.32
CA THR A 100 21.26 -13.47 -40.68
C THR A 100 21.05 -14.58 -41.73
N MET A 101 21.45 -15.81 -41.42
CA MET A 101 21.36 -16.94 -42.34
C MET A 101 19.91 -17.38 -42.54
N ARG A 102 19.13 -17.42 -41.44
CA ARG A 102 17.68 -17.69 -41.49
C ARG A 102 16.94 -16.64 -42.31
N ARG A 103 17.29 -15.36 -42.12
CA ARG A 103 16.72 -14.24 -42.89
C ARG A 103 17.00 -14.37 -44.39
N ILE A 104 18.24 -14.64 -44.77
CA ILE A 104 18.62 -14.79 -46.17
C ILE A 104 17.90 -15.99 -46.79
N ALA A 105 17.82 -17.12 -46.07
CA ALA A 105 17.12 -18.31 -46.54
C ALA A 105 15.62 -18.04 -46.83
N ILE A 106 14.92 -17.32 -45.94
CA ILE A 106 13.49 -16.99 -46.18
C ILE A 106 13.30 -15.96 -47.31
N GLU A 107 14.21 -14.99 -47.44
CA GLU A 107 14.20 -14.03 -48.55
C GLU A 107 14.41 -14.73 -49.89
N SER A 108 15.27 -15.74 -49.92
CA SER A 108 15.50 -16.56 -51.10
C SER A 108 14.32 -17.45 -51.46
N LEU A 109 13.64 -18.06 -50.48
CA LEU A 109 12.38 -18.77 -50.71
C LEU A 109 11.30 -17.85 -51.29
N ALA A 110 11.16 -16.65 -50.72
CA ALA A 110 10.25 -15.64 -51.24
C ALA A 110 10.60 -15.23 -52.67
N GLY A 111 11.88 -15.07 -52.98
CA GLY A 111 12.37 -14.77 -54.33
C GLY A 111 12.09 -15.88 -55.35
N LEU A 112 12.18 -17.15 -54.95
CA LEU A 112 11.90 -18.30 -55.82
C LEU A 112 10.41 -18.46 -56.12
N ALA A 113 9.54 -18.25 -55.14
CA ALA A 113 8.09 -18.29 -55.33
C ALA A 113 7.53 -17.02 -56.01
N GLY A 114 8.24 -15.90 -55.92
CA GLY A 114 7.82 -14.61 -56.46
C GLY A 114 6.43 -14.20 -55.92
N PRO A 115 5.48 -13.76 -56.76
CA PRO A 115 4.17 -13.29 -56.32
C PRO A 115 3.30 -14.39 -55.69
N ARG A 116 3.66 -15.68 -55.86
CA ARG A 116 2.93 -16.82 -55.27
C ARG A 116 3.40 -17.17 -53.85
N PHE A 117 4.44 -16.52 -53.33
CA PHE A 117 4.93 -16.80 -51.98
C PHE A 117 3.87 -16.71 -50.87
N PRO A 118 2.89 -15.77 -50.90
CA PRO A 118 1.82 -15.74 -49.92
C PRO A 118 1.01 -17.04 -49.81
N GLU A 119 0.87 -17.80 -50.90
CA GLU A 119 0.17 -19.10 -50.92
C GLU A 119 0.89 -20.16 -50.07
N LYS A 120 2.19 -19.97 -49.81
CA LYS A 120 3.04 -20.89 -49.04
C LYS A 120 3.16 -20.51 -47.55
N LEU A 121 2.73 -19.31 -47.15
CA LEU A 121 2.76 -18.85 -45.76
C LEU A 121 1.96 -19.72 -44.78
N PRO A 122 0.76 -20.25 -45.12
CA PRO A 122 -0.01 -21.07 -44.18
C PRO A 122 0.71 -22.34 -43.75
N GLU A 123 1.43 -22.99 -44.67
CA GLU A 123 2.22 -24.19 -44.40
C GLU A 123 3.42 -23.85 -43.50
N LEU A 124 4.13 -22.76 -43.81
CA LEU A 124 5.31 -22.32 -43.05
C LEU A 124 4.97 -21.84 -41.62
N LEU A 125 3.81 -21.22 -41.42
CA LEU A 125 3.33 -20.81 -40.09
C LEU A 125 2.90 -22.00 -39.22
N LYS A 126 2.57 -23.15 -39.84
CA LYS A 126 2.22 -24.41 -39.16
C LYS A 126 3.41 -25.35 -38.96
N HIS A 127 4.61 -24.89 -39.30
CA HIS A 127 5.81 -25.70 -39.18
C HIS A 127 6.07 -26.09 -37.70
N PRO A 128 6.46 -27.34 -37.40
CA PRO A 128 6.64 -27.81 -36.02
C PRO A 128 7.77 -27.11 -35.27
N ASP A 129 8.74 -26.55 -35.99
CA ASP A 129 9.85 -25.78 -35.39
C ASP A 129 9.48 -24.29 -35.21
N PRO A 130 9.46 -23.75 -33.97
CA PRO A 130 9.14 -22.35 -33.69
C PRO A 130 10.08 -21.35 -34.38
N THR A 131 11.32 -21.73 -34.66
CA THR A 131 12.32 -20.88 -35.32
C THR A 131 11.87 -20.50 -36.73
N VAL A 132 11.28 -21.46 -37.44
CA VAL A 132 10.72 -21.23 -38.79
C VAL A 132 9.55 -20.25 -38.71
N VAL A 133 8.65 -20.45 -37.76
CA VAL A 133 7.49 -19.56 -37.54
C VAL A 133 7.95 -18.13 -37.23
N HIS A 134 8.97 -17.96 -36.37
CA HIS A 134 9.52 -16.63 -36.04
C HIS A 134 10.11 -15.91 -37.26
N VAL A 135 10.86 -16.63 -38.10
CA VAL A 135 11.49 -16.07 -39.30
C VAL A 135 10.44 -15.67 -40.34
N VAL A 136 9.38 -16.46 -40.49
CA VAL A 136 8.25 -16.16 -41.37
C VAL A 136 7.50 -14.91 -40.89
N LEU A 137 7.22 -14.80 -39.58
CA LEU A 137 6.58 -13.61 -39.01
C LEU A 137 7.44 -12.34 -39.18
N ASP A 138 8.77 -12.46 -39.04
CA ASP A 138 9.68 -11.35 -39.28
C ASP A 138 9.71 -10.92 -40.76
N TRP A 139 9.59 -11.88 -41.69
CA TRP A 139 9.44 -11.57 -43.11
C TRP A 139 8.10 -10.88 -43.41
N MET A 140 6.99 -11.37 -42.84
CA MET A 140 5.66 -10.77 -42.99
C MET A 140 5.60 -9.35 -42.44
N ARG A 141 6.30 -9.07 -41.34
CA ARG A 141 6.39 -7.71 -40.78
C ARG A 141 7.07 -6.72 -41.72
N ARG A 142 8.07 -7.16 -42.50
CA ARG A 142 8.74 -6.32 -43.51
C ARG A 142 7.92 -6.15 -44.78
N ASN A 143 6.95 -7.03 -45.02
CA ASN A 143 6.07 -7.04 -46.19
C ASN A 143 4.60 -7.06 -45.74
N PRO A 144 4.11 -5.99 -45.06
CA PRO A 144 2.75 -5.94 -44.57
C PRO A 144 1.76 -5.96 -45.73
N SER A 145 0.74 -6.83 -45.64
CA SER A 145 -0.30 -6.97 -46.65
C SER A 145 -1.64 -7.28 -45.97
N GLU A 146 -2.70 -6.59 -46.39
CA GLU A 146 -4.06 -6.86 -45.88
C GLU A 146 -4.51 -8.31 -46.12
N ALA A 147 -4.05 -8.92 -47.23
CA ALA A 147 -4.39 -10.31 -47.57
C ALA A 147 -3.91 -11.31 -46.51
N ASN A 148 -2.91 -10.93 -45.70
CA ASN A 148 -2.31 -11.78 -44.69
C ASN A 148 -2.96 -11.64 -43.30
N LEU A 149 -3.89 -10.69 -43.10
CA LEU A 149 -4.55 -10.46 -41.81
C LEU A 149 -5.32 -11.70 -41.32
N ALA A 150 -5.93 -12.46 -42.24
CA ALA A 150 -6.61 -13.72 -41.89
C ALA A 150 -5.65 -14.76 -41.29
N LEU A 151 -4.43 -14.88 -41.83
CA LEU A 151 -3.40 -15.79 -41.34
C LEU A 151 -2.84 -15.37 -39.97
N ILE A 152 -2.77 -14.05 -39.74
CA ILE A 152 -2.30 -13.49 -38.46
C ILE A 152 -3.28 -13.79 -37.32
N SER A 153 -4.58 -13.96 -37.61
CA SER A 153 -5.58 -14.36 -36.59
C SER A 153 -5.21 -15.67 -35.88
N GLU A 154 -4.72 -16.65 -36.64
CA GLU A 154 -4.31 -17.97 -36.12
C GLU A 154 -3.05 -17.83 -35.26
N ALA A 155 -2.07 -17.04 -35.72
CA ALA A 155 -0.84 -16.76 -34.97
C ALA A 155 -1.08 -16.00 -33.66
N LEU A 156 -2.10 -15.12 -33.60
CA LEU A 156 -2.52 -14.44 -32.38
C LEU A 156 -3.17 -15.38 -31.35
N ASN A 157 -3.60 -16.59 -31.73
CA ASN A 157 -4.08 -17.62 -30.80
C ASN A 157 -2.97 -18.58 -30.34
N SER A 158 -1.72 -18.34 -30.74
CA SER A 158 -0.63 -19.24 -30.37
C SER A 158 -0.40 -19.26 -28.85
N PRO A 159 -0.10 -20.42 -28.25
CA PRO A 159 0.27 -20.49 -26.84
C PRO A 159 1.56 -19.73 -26.54
N SER A 160 2.43 -19.50 -27.54
CA SER A 160 3.68 -18.76 -27.36
C SER A 160 3.47 -17.24 -27.38
N ALA A 161 3.73 -16.57 -26.26
CA ALA A 161 3.67 -15.11 -26.14
C ALA A 161 4.57 -14.39 -27.15
N ALA A 162 5.75 -14.94 -27.47
CA ALA A 162 6.66 -14.36 -28.44
C ALA A 162 6.11 -14.41 -29.88
N VAL A 163 5.36 -15.47 -30.21
CA VAL A 163 4.65 -15.60 -31.51
C VAL A 163 3.51 -14.58 -31.58
N ARG A 164 2.68 -14.47 -30.53
CA ARG A 164 1.60 -13.48 -30.46
C ARG A 164 2.11 -12.05 -30.59
N ALA A 165 3.20 -11.71 -29.87
CA ALA A 165 3.79 -10.37 -29.90
C ALA A 165 4.35 -9.97 -31.29
N LYS A 166 4.98 -10.92 -32.01
CA LYS A 166 5.44 -10.72 -33.40
C LYS A 166 4.27 -10.63 -34.37
N ALA A 167 3.26 -11.49 -34.22
CA ALA A 167 2.05 -11.45 -35.03
C ALA A 167 1.34 -10.09 -34.88
N PHE A 168 1.21 -9.60 -33.65
CA PHE A 168 0.64 -8.28 -33.36
C PHE A 168 1.47 -7.13 -33.95
N ALA A 169 2.80 -7.27 -34.03
CA ALA A 169 3.65 -6.28 -34.70
C ALA A 169 3.35 -6.14 -36.20
N ILE A 170 2.89 -7.21 -36.85
CA ILE A 170 2.46 -7.17 -38.24
C ILE A 170 1.14 -6.38 -38.36
N VAL A 171 0.20 -6.61 -37.44
CA VAL A 171 -1.06 -5.86 -37.35
C VAL A 171 -0.79 -4.36 -37.20
N GLU A 172 0.12 -3.96 -36.31
CA GLU A 172 0.51 -2.55 -36.14
C GLU A 172 1.17 -1.92 -37.38
N SER A 173 1.92 -2.72 -38.15
CA SER A 173 2.59 -2.26 -39.37
C SER A 173 1.66 -2.18 -40.58
N THR A 174 0.41 -2.66 -40.46
CA THR A 174 -0.58 -2.65 -41.54
C THR A 174 -1.46 -1.40 -41.42
N PRO A 175 -1.36 -0.41 -42.33
CA PRO A 175 -2.07 0.87 -42.22
C PRO A 175 -3.51 0.74 -42.74
N SER A 176 -4.36 -0.05 -42.06
CA SER A 176 -5.74 -0.29 -42.47
C SER A 176 -6.70 -0.33 -41.28
N PRO A 177 -7.89 0.29 -41.34
CA PRO A 177 -8.92 0.17 -40.30
C PRO A 177 -9.38 -1.27 -40.06
N ARG A 178 -9.17 -2.18 -41.02
CA ARG A 178 -9.50 -3.61 -40.89
C ARG A 178 -8.71 -4.33 -39.80
N VAL A 179 -7.71 -3.67 -39.20
CA VAL A 179 -6.94 -4.18 -38.06
C VAL A 179 -7.68 -4.12 -36.73
N VAL A 180 -8.75 -3.31 -36.60
CA VAL A 180 -9.46 -3.09 -35.32
C VAL A 180 -9.96 -4.39 -34.67
N PRO A 181 -10.59 -5.35 -35.37
CA PRO A 181 -11.00 -6.62 -34.75
C PRO A 181 -9.83 -7.41 -34.14
N PHE A 182 -8.63 -7.31 -34.72
CA PHE A 182 -7.42 -7.95 -34.20
C PHE A 182 -6.86 -7.20 -32.99
N ALA A 183 -7.00 -5.87 -32.97
CA ALA A 183 -6.68 -5.05 -31.81
C ALA A 183 -7.62 -5.39 -30.62
N LEU A 184 -8.93 -5.56 -30.88
CA LEU A 184 -9.89 -5.99 -29.86
C LEU A 184 -9.51 -7.35 -29.26
N LYS A 185 -9.09 -8.29 -30.11
CA LYS A 185 -8.55 -9.58 -29.64
C LYS A 185 -7.31 -9.41 -28.78
N GLY A 186 -6.41 -8.50 -29.15
CA GLY A 186 -5.21 -8.17 -28.38
C GLY A 186 -5.49 -7.52 -27.01
N LEU A 187 -6.67 -6.90 -26.80
CA LEU A 187 -7.08 -6.40 -25.49
C LEU A 187 -7.37 -7.51 -24.48
N GLU A 188 -7.66 -8.72 -24.95
CA GLU A 188 -7.98 -9.88 -24.11
C GLU A 188 -6.77 -10.83 -23.94
N ASP A 189 -5.57 -10.43 -24.38
CA ASP A 189 -4.34 -11.22 -24.21
C ASP A 189 -3.86 -11.20 -22.76
N GLU A 190 -3.19 -12.27 -22.32
CA GLU A 190 -2.60 -12.40 -20.98
C GLU A 190 -1.43 -11.41 -20.76
N GLU A 191 -0.72 -11.05 -21.82
CA GLU A 191 0.44 -10.15 -21.77
C GLU A 191 0.05 -8.66 -21.75
N GLU A 192 0.40 -7.94 -20.67
CA GLU A 192 0.15 -6.50 -20.53
C GLU A 192 0.71 -5.69 -21.71
N GLY A 193 1.92 -6.04 -22.16
CA GLY A 193 2.59 -5.34 -23.25
C GLY A 193 1.81 -5.41 -24.57
N LEU A 194 1.07 -6.49 -24.80
CA LEU A 194 0.22 -6.66 -25.99
C LEU A 194 -1.09 -5.90 -25.82
N ARG A 195 -1.72 -5.96 -24.65
CA ARG A 195 -2.92 -5.15 -24.34
C ARG A 195 -2.68 -3.65 -24.50
N PHE A 196 -1.56 -3.14 -23.99
CA PHE A 196 -1.18 -1.74 -24.14
C PHE A 196 -1.01 -1.33 -25.62
N ARG A 197 -0.37 -2.17 -26.42
CA ARG A 197 -0.19 -1.96 -27.86
C ARG A 197 -1.53 -1.98 -28.61
N ALA A 198 -2.44 -2.87 -28.22
CA ALA A 198 -3.79 -2.92 -28.75
C ALA A 198 -4.60 -1.64 -28.48
N VAL A 199 -4.55 -1.11 -27.26
CA VAL A 199 -5.19 0.18 -26.93
C VAL A 199 -4.64 1.30 -27.81
N ARG A 200 -3.31 1.38 -28.00
CA ARG A 200 -2.70 2.40 -28.87
C ARG A 200 -3.10 2.25 -30.33
N LEU A 201 -3.33 1.04 -30.80
CA LEU A 201 -3.78 0.80 -32.17
C LEU A 201 -5.24 1.24 -32.36
N ILE A 202 -6.11 0.95 -31.38
CA ILE A 202 -7.50 1.42 -31.36
C ILE A 202 -7.54 2.96 -31.30
N ALA A 203 -6.66 3.59 -30.53
CA ALA A 203 -6.59 5.05 -30.49
C ALA A 203 -6.22 5.68 -31.86
N LYS A 204 -5.49 4.95 -32.72
CA LYS A 204 -5.18 5.39 -34.10
C LYS A 204 -6.35 5.19 -35.06
N PHE A 205 -7.15 4.15 -34.85
CA PHE A 205 -8.33 3.82 -35.66
C PHE A 205 -9.54 3.67 -34.73
N PRO A 206 -10.14 4.80 -34.29
CA PRO A 206 -11.24 4.77 -33.33
C PRO A 206 -12.46 4.09 -33.94
N ASP A 207 -13.06 3.16 -33.21
CA ASP A 207 -14.26 2.42 -33.62
C ASP A 207 -15.20 2.23 -32.42
N GLU A 208 -16.51 2.36 -32.64
CA GLU A 208 -17.51 2.25 -31.56
C GLU A 208 -17.54 0.85 -30.91
N SER A 209 -17.21 -0.21 -31.65
CA SER A 209 -17.14 -1.57 -31.11
C SER A 209 -16.07 -1.73 -30.02
N ALA A 210 -15.10 -0.80 -29.94
CA ALA A 210 -14.06 -0.81 -28.93
C ALA A 210 -14.47 -0.20 -27.58
N ILE A 211 -15.59 0.55 -27.52
CA ILE A 211 -15.99 1.29 -26.31
C ILE A 211 -16.20 0.34 -25.12
N GLY A 212 -17.04 -0.69 -25.27
CA GLY A 212 -17.29 -1.67 -24.20
C GLY A 212 -16.03 -2.41 -23.72
N PRO A 213 -15.23 -2.99 -24.63
CA PRO A 213 -13.94 -3.60 -24.28
C PRO A 213 -12.97 -2.64 -23.57
N LEU A 214 -12.85 -1.39 -24.03
CA LEU A 214 -11.98 -0.39 -23.39
C LEU A 214 -12.49 0.00 -22.00
N LEU A 215 -13.80 0.14 -21.81
CA LEU A 215 -14.39 0.41 -20.48
C LEU A 215 -14.06 -0.71 -19.49
N ARG A 216 -14.11 -1.98 -19.92
CA ARG A 216 -13.65 -3.11 -19.09
C ARG A 216 -12.17 -3.01 -18.72
N ARG A 217 -11.32 -2.57 -19.65
CA ARG A 217 -9.89 -2.38 -19.39
C ARG A 217 -9.58 -1.21 -18.45
N CYS A 218 -10.43 -0.19 -18.41
CA CYS A 218 -10.31 0.87 -17.40
C CYS A 218 -10.49 0.35 -15.97
N HIS A 219 -11.22 -0.75 -15.78
CA HIS A 219 -11.48 -1.35 -14.46
C HIS A 219 -10.49 -2.47 -14.08
N LEU A 220 -10.16 -3.37 -15.03
CA LEU A 220 -9.56 -4.68 -14.72
C LEU A 220 -8.05 -4.81 -15.05
N ASP A 221 -7.39 -3.73 -15.45
CA ASP A 221 -6.02 -3.81 -15.99
C ASP A 221 -4.97 -2.99 -15.20
N SER A 222 -3.71 -3.09 -15.62
CA SER A 222 -2.61 -2.28 -15.07
C SER A 222 -2.83 -0.78 -15.29
N THR A 223 -2.25 0.06 -14.42
CA THR A 223 -2.35 1.53 -14.53
C THR A 223 -1.92 2.05 -15.91
N ARG A 224 -0.90 1.43 -16.51
CA ARG A 224 -0.40 1.79 -17.83
C ARG A 224 -1.43 1.55 -18.94
N VAL A 225 -2.14 0.42 -18.91
CA VAL A 225 -3.20 0.09 -19.87
C VAL A 225 -4.44 0.92 -19.59
N GLN A 226 -4.79 1.14 -18.31
CA GLN A 226 -5.90 1.99 -17.89
C GLN A 226 -5.74 3.42 -18.42
N ASP A 227 -4.59 4.08 -18.21
CA ASP A 227 -4.33 5.45 -18.69
C ASP A 227 -4.43 5.53 -20.22
N ALA A 228 -3.91 4.53 -20.94
CA ALA A 228 -4.04 4.46 -22.39
C ALA A 228 -5.50 4.28 -22.83
N ALA A 229 -6.27 3.44 -22.13
CA ALA A 229 -7.67 3.16 -22.46
C ALA A 229 -8.55 4.39 -22.22
N ILE A 230 -8.29 5.12 -21.12
CA ILE A 230 -8.88 6.42 -20.81
C ILE A 230 -8.63 7.42 -21.95
N GLY A 231 -7.39 7.48 -22.44
CA GLY A 231 -7.01 8.33 -23.58
C GLY A 231 -7.75 7.95 -24.87
N ALA A 232 -7.87 6.65 -25.16
CA ALA A 232 -8.55 6.14 -26.35
C ALA A 232 -10.08 6.34 -26.32
N LEU A 233 -10.70 6.25 -25.13
CA LEU A 233 -12.14 6.45 -24.94
C LEU A 233 -12.59 7.90 -25.04
N THR A 234 -11.74 8.85 -24.64
CA THR A 234 -12.08 10.28 -24.60
C THR A 234 -12.61 10.82 -25.95
N PRO A 235 -11.98 10.58 -27.11
CA PRO A 235 -12.51 11.02 -28.40
C PRO A 235 -13.73 10.22 -28.87
N LEU A 236 -13.84 8.94 -28.51
CA LEU A 236 -14.96 8.07 -28.92
C LEU A 236 -16.28 8.46 -28.24
N LEU A 237 -16.21 8.87 -26.97
CA LEU A 237 -17.37 9.24 -26.16
C LEU A 237 -17.72 10.74 -26.23
N ALA A 238 -16.99 11.52 -27.03
CA ALA A 238 -17.26 12.94 -27.23
C ALA A 238 -18.61 13.23 -27.92
N SER A 239 -19.23 12.22 -28.56
CA SER A 239 -20.53 12.32 -29.23
C SER A 239 -21.73 12.39 -28.28
N GLY A 240 -21.53 12.17 -26.97
CA GLY A 240 -22.57 12.37 -25.97
C GLY A 240 -23.72 11.36 -26.01
N ASP A 241 -23.52 10.18 -26.62
CA ASP A 241 -24.58 9.17 -26.72
C ASP A 241 -24.96 8.60 -25.34
N ILE A 242 -26.26 8.72 -25.02
CA ILE A 242 -26.86 8.36 -23.73
C ILE A 242 -26.77 6.87 -23.40
N ARG A 243 -26.62 6.00 -24.41
CA ARG A 243 -26.57 4.54 -24.23
C ARG A 243 -25.45 4.12 -23.27
N TRP A 244 -24.38 4.91 -23.20
CA TRP A 244 -23.22 4.62 -22.36
C TRP A 244 -23.36 5.06 -20.90
N ASN A 245 -24.44 5.77 -20.52
CA ASN A 245 -24.62 6.18 -19.11
C ASN A 245 -24.71 4.98 -18.17
N GLN A 246 -25.30 3.87 -18.59
CA GLN A 246 -25.36 2.64 -17.80
C GLN A 246 -23.98 2.03 -17.56
N ASP A 247 -23.05 2.21 -18.50
CA ASP A 247 -21.68 1.71 -18.38
C ASP A 247 -20.74 2.69 -17.66
N LEU A 248 -21.02 4.00 -17.75
CA LEU A 248 -20.23 5.06 -17.13
C LEU A 248 -20.58 5.27 -15.65
N LEU A 249 -21.85 5.09 -15.25
CA LEU A 249 -22.27 5.30 -13.85
C LEU A 249 -21.57 4.38 -12.85
N PRO A 250 -21.42 3.05 -13.09
CA PRO A 250 -20.69 2.17 -12.20
C PRO A 250 -19.24 2.61 -11.94
N LEU A 251 -18.63 3.30 -12.91
CA LEU A 251 -17.26 3.83 -12.79
C LEU A 251 -17.14 4.98 -11.79
N LEU A 252 -18.24 5.63 -11.38
CA LEU A 252 -18.22 6.61 -10.30
C LEU A 252 -17.91 5.98 -8.94
N SER A 253 -18.18 4.68 -8.77
CA SER A 253 -17.83 3.92 -7.56
C SER A 253 -16.52 3.14 -7.66
N ASP A 254 -15.76 3.33 -8.74
CA ASP A 254 -14.51 2.61 -8.98
C ASP A 254 -13.48 2.92 -7.87
N SER A 255 -12.62 1.96 -7.51
CA SER A 255 -11.58 2.17 -6.50
C SER A 255 -10.50 3.15 -6.99
N ASN A 256 -10.25 3.21 -8.31
CA ASN A 256 -9.27 4.10 -8.90
C ASN A 256 -9.83 5.54 -9.06
N PRO A 257 -9.24 6.55 -8.38
CA PRO A 257 -9.72 7.93 -8.46
C PRO A 257 -9.64 8.54 -9.87
N ARG A 258 -8.69 8.10 -10.71
CA ARG A 258 -8.58 8.58 -12.09
C ARG A 258 -9.71 8.09 -12.97
N VAL A 259 -10.17 6.86 -12.74
CA VAL A 259 -11.33 6.28 -13.43
C VAL A 259 -12.61 7.01 -13.01
N ARG A 260 -12.78 7.26 -11.69
CA ARG A 260 -13.87 8.11 -11.19
C ARG A 260 -13.85 9.51 -11.80
N GLN A 261 -12.69 10.15 -11.85
CA GLN A 261 -12.54 11.49 -12.43
C GLN A 261 -12.83 11.51 -13.94
N LEU A 262 -12.42 10.47 -14.68
CA LEU A 262 -12.81 10.31 -16.09
C LEU A 262 -14.32 10.19 -16.20
N ALA A 263 -14.94 9.29 -15.43
CA ALA A 263 -16.39 9.08 -15.45
C ALA A 263 -17.14 10.38 -15.16
N SER A 264 -16.75 11.13 -14.11
CA SER A 264 -17.30 12.45 -13.83
C SER A 264 -17.09 13.42 -14.99
N ARG A 265 -15.88 13.46 -15.59
CA ARG A 265 -15.59 14.36 -16.73
C ARG A 265 -16.44 14.05 -17.96
N LEU A 266 -16.68 12.77 -18.24
CA LEU A 266 -17.50 12.33 -19.37
C LEU A 266 -18.99 12.55 -19.10
N LEU A 267 -19.45 12.30 -17.86
CA LEU A 267 -20.84 12.55 -17.48
C LEU A 267 -21.18 14.04 -17.45
N ARG A 268 -20.19 14.94 -17.28
CA ARG A 268 -20.38 16.41 -17.40
C ARG A 268 -20.87 16.88 -18.78
N THR A 269 -20.67 16.08 -19.83
CA THR A 269 -21.16 16.45 -21.18
C THR A 269 -22.61 16.02 -21.40
N GLN A 270 -23.25 15.39 -20.40
CA GLN A 270 -24.60 14.82 -20.48
C GLN A 270 -25.66 15.70 -19.79
N GLN A 271 -26.93 15.52 -20.13
CA GLN A 271 -28.03 16.29 -19.52
C GLN A 271 -28.20 16.00 -18.00
N PRO A 272 -28.23 17.03 -17.13
CA PRO A 272 -28.33 16.88 -15.68
C PRO A 272 -29.46 16.00 -15.17
N ASP A 273 -30.69 16.21 -15.66
CA ASP A 273 -31.87 15.46 -15.19
C ASP A 273 -31.75 13.95 -15.43
N ARG A 274 -31.15 13.60 -16.57
CA ARG A 274 -30.98 12.20 -16.97
C ARG A 274 -29.87 11.52 -16.19
N VAL A 275 -28.78 12.24 -15.91
CA VAL A 275 -27.69 11.74 -15.05
C VAL A 275 -28.18 11.56 -13.62
N ALA A 276 -28.91 12.54 -13.07
CA ALA A 276 -29.48 12.45 -11.73
C ALA A 276 -30.46 11.27 -11.59
N GLN A 277 -31.37 11.10 -12.55
CA GLN A 277 -32.31 9.97 -12.55
C GLN A 277 -31.59 8.62 -12.60
N ALA A 278 -30.64 8.48 -13.53
CA ALA A 278 -29.93 7.22 -13.71
C ALA A 278 -29.01 6.91 -12.52
N PHE A 279 -28.37 7.92 -11.92
CA PHE A 279 -27.58 7.76 -10.71
C PHE A 279 -28.43 7.31 -9.53
N LEU A 280 -29.54 7.99 -9.26
CA LEU A 280 -30.39 7.66 -8.11
C LEU A 280 -30.97 6.26 -8.23
N HIS A 281 -31.41 5.86 -9.43
CA HIS A 281 -31.88 4.50 -9.67
C HIS A 281 -30.77 3.44 -9.55
N ALA A 282 -29.55 3.73 -10.01
CA ALA A 282 -28.44 2.79 -9.94
C ALA A 282 -27.93 2.58 -8.50
N TYR A 283 -27.96 3.63 -7.68
CA TYR A 283 -27.36 3.62 -6.33
C TYR A 283 -28.38 3.52 -5.18
N GLN A 284 -29.70 3.45 -5.46
CA GLN A 284 -30.75 3.37 -4.42
C GLN A 284 -30.58 2.20 -3.44
N ASP A 285 -30.07 1.06 -3.91
CA ASP A 285 -29.84 -0.15 -3.10
C ASP A 285 -28.35 -0.39 -2.82
N THR A 286 -27.49 0.58 -3.14
CA THR A 286 -26.05 0.49 -2.90
C THR A 286 -25.69 1.16 -1.58
N TYR A 287 -24.98 0.43 -0.72
CA TYR A 287 -24.58 0.89 0.61
C TYR A 287 -23.05 0.76 0.81
N GLY A 288 -22.50 1.51 1.76
CA GLY A 288 -21.08 1.45 2.15
C GLY A 288 -20.12 2.14 1.17
N PRO A 289 -18.83 1.73 1.12
CA PRO A 289 -17.77 2.50 0.45
C PRO A 289 -18.00 2.76 -1.05
N LYS A 290 -18.77 1.90 -1.73
CA LYS A 290 -19.15 2.11 -3.13
C LYS A 290 -20.10 3.29 -3.30
N ARG A 291 -21.04 3.46 -2.38
CA ARG A 291 -21.97 4.61 -2.36
C ARG A 291 -21.21 5.88 -2.04
N ASP A 292 -20.33 5.86 -1.05
CA ASP A 292 -19.60 7.06 -0.61
C ASP A 292 -18.64 7.57 -1.68
N ARG A 293 -17.91 6.67 -2.35
CA ARG A 293 -17.05 7.04 -3.50
C ARG A 293 -17.83 7.60 -4.68
N ALA A 294 -19.02 7.05 -4.94
CA ALA A 294 -19.91 7.58 -5.98
C ALA A 294 -20.42 8.98 -5.63
N LEU A 295 -20.88 9.18 -4.39
CA LEU A 295 -21.32 10.48 -3.87
C LEU A 295 -20.20 11.52 -3.89
N GLU A 296 -18.97 11.12 -3.57
CA GLU A 296 -17.80 11.99 -3.67
C GLU A 296 -17.48 12.35 -5.14
N ALA A 297 -17.53 11.37 -6.05
CA ALA A 297 -17.29 11.57 -7.47
C ALA A 297 -18.33 12.52 -8.12
N LEU A 298 -19.54 12.63 -7.56
CA LEU A 298 -20.55 13.61 -7.98
C LEU A 298 -20.08 15.05 -7.79
N ARG A 299 -19.17 15.34 -6.84
CA ARG A 299 -18.56 16.68 -6.70
C ARG A 299 -17.86 17.12 -7.99
N GLY A 300 -17.34 16.16 -8.75
CA GLY A 300 -16.68 16.40 -10.03
C GLY A 300 -17.61 16.81 -11.17
N LEU A 301 -18.94 16.64 -11.03
CA LEU A 301 -19.93 17.02 -12.06
C LEU A 301 -20.19 18.54 -12.09
N GLY A 302 -20.02 19.22 -10.95
CA GLY A 302 -20.22 20.66 -10.82
C GLY A 302 -21.65 21.08 -10.44
N PRO A 303 -21.85 22.36 -10.09
CA PRO A 303 -23.05 22.84 -9.40
C PRO A 303 -24.34 22.75 -10.22
N HIS A 304 -24.25 22.83 -11.55
CA HIS A 304 -25.40 22.77 -12.47
C HIS A 304 -26.20 21.45 -12.40
N TYR A 305 -25.63 20.40 -11.80
CA TYR A 305 -26.32 19.12 -11.59
C TYR A 305 -27.15 19.08 -10.30
N ILE A 306 -26.86 19.95 -9.35
CA ILE A 306 -27.44 19.94 -8.01
C ILE A 306 -28.96 20.12 -8.04
N PRO A 307 -29.55 21.07 -8.81
CA PRO A 307 -31.00 21.22 -8.87
C PRO A 307 -31.72 19.93 -9.27
N ALA A 308 -31.18 19.19 -10.24
CA ALA A 308 -31.76 17.94 -10.73
C ALA A 308 -31.78 16.80 -9.69
N PHE A 309 -30.84 16.81 -8.74
CA PHE A 309 -30.85 15.90 -7.59
C PHE A 309 -31.80 16.41 -6.49
N LEU A 310 -31.82 17.72 -6.22
CA LEU A 310 -32.65 18.33 -5.17
C LEU A 310 -34.15 18.25 -5.47
N GLU A 311 -34.56 18.29 -6.74
CA GLU A 311 -35.96 18.09 -7.14
C GLU A 311 -36.52 16.72 -6.73
N ARG A 312 -35.65 15.73 -6.50
CA ARG A 312 -36.00 14.35 -6.13
C ARG A 312 -35.93 14.07 -4.63
N ASP A 313 -35.67 15.09 -3.83
CA ASP A 313 -35.65 14.99 -2.37
C ASP A 313 -37.03 14.61 -1.77
N ASN A 314 -38.11 14.84 -2.50
CA ASN A 314 -39.49 14.46 -2.13
C ASN A 314 -40.03 13.34 -3.03
N ASP A 315 -39.18 12.48 -3.58
CA ASP A 315 -39.62 11.38 -4.44
C ASP A 315 -40.55 10.41 -3.66
N PRO A 316 -41.64 9.90 -4.27
CA PRO A 316 -42.50 8.90 -3.64
C PRO A 316 -41.74 7.64 -3.18
N ASP A 317 -40.63 7.28 -3.85
CA ASP A 317 -39.72 6.23 -3.36
C ASP A 317 -38.78 6.81 -2.30
N HIS A 318 -39.02 6.40 -1.05
CA HIS A 318 -38.23 6.79 0.12
C HIS A 318 -36.72 6.54 -0.05
N ARG A 319 -36.30 5.54 -0.85
CA ARG A 319 -34.88 5.26 -1.09
C ARG A 319 -34.25 6.30 -2.00
N ILE A 320 -34.98 6.74 -3.03
CA ILE A 320 -34.56 7.80 -3.94
C ILE A 320 -34.52 9.13 -3.19
N ALA A 321 -35.56 9.43 -2.42
CA ALA A 321 -35.61 10.62 -1.56
C ALA A 321 -34.41 10.64 -0.59
N ALA A 322 -34.16 9.56 0.15
CA ALA A 322 -33.05 9.49 1.10
C ALA A 322 -31.67 9.64 0.43
N LEU A 323 -31.46 9.07 -0.77
CA LEU A 323 -30.22 9.24 -1.52
C LEU A 323 -30.06 10.67 -2.04
N ALA A 324 -31.15 11.30 -2.50
CA ALA A 324 -31.16 12.70 -2.89
C ALA A 324 -30.85 13.64 -1.69
N SER A 325 -31.39 13.35 -0.50
CA SER A 325 -31.06 14.09 0.72
C SER A 325 -29.59 13.94 1.11
N ALA A 326 -29.04 12.73 0.98
CA ALA A 326 -27.62 12.47 1.24
C ALA A 326 -26.69 13.24 0.27
N VAL A 327 -27.08 13.35 -1.00
CA VAL A 327 -26.39 14.18 -1.99
C VAL A 327 -26.42 15.66 -1.57
N ALA A 328 -27.58 16.15 -1.11
CA ALA A 328 -27.77 17.55 -0.71
C ALA A 328 -26.82 17.97 0.43
N VAL A 329 -26.64 17.14 1.46
CA VAL A 329 -25.76 17.45 2.60
C VAL A 329 -24.27 17.22 2.31
N THR A 330 -23.94 16.53 1.21
CA THR A 330 -22.55 16.20 0.84
C THR A 330 -21.93 17.22 -0.12
N ILE A 331 -22.76 17.96 -0.86
CA ILE A 331 -22.32 18.93 -1.86
C ILE A 331 -22.23 20.34 -1.27
N ARG A 332 -21.09 21.00 -1.49
CA ARG A 332 -20.84 22.38 -1.06
C ARG A 332 -21.39 23.39 -2.07
N SER A 333 -22.71 23.61 -2.08
CA SER A 333 -23.37 24.66 -2.90
C SER A 333 -24.38 25.49 -2.09
N PRO A 334 -24.48 26.81 -2.31
CA PRO A 334 -25.54 27.64 -1.71
C PRO A 334 -26.97 27.19 -2.06
N GLU A 335 -27.14 26.44 -3.14
CA GLU A 335 -28.42 25.89 -3.60
C GLU A 335 -28.96 24.81 -2.64
N VAL A 336 -28.10 24.13 -1.88
CA VAL A 336 -28.52 23.08 -0.94
C VAL A 336 -28.98 23.64 0.42
N VAL A 337 -28.74 24.93 0.68
CA VAL A 337 -29.02 25.57 1.99
C VAL A 337 -30.49 25.44 2.40
N PRO A 338 -31.50 25.72 1.54
CA PRO A 338 -32.90 25.54 1.91
C PRO A 338 -33.23 24.10 2.32
N HIS A 339 -32.59 23.10 1.69
CA HIS A 339 -32.79 21.69 2.02
C HIS A 339 -32.13 21.34 3.35
N CYS A 340 -30.89 21.78 3.58
CA CYS A 340 -30.18 21.59 4.84
C CYS A 340 -30.94 22.19 6.04
N ILE A 341 -31.56 23.37 5.86
CA ILE A 341 -32.41 23.99 6.90
C ILE A 341 -33.59 23.09 7.29
N ARG A 342 -34.21 22.41 6.32
CA ARG A 342 -35.28 21.44 6.62
C ARG A 342 -34.76 20.25 7.40
N TYR A 343 -33.62 19.68 6.99
CA TYR A 343 -33.07 18.48 7.62
C TYR A 343 -32.59 18.72 9.05
N VAL A 344 -32.07 19.91 9.38
CA VAL A 344 -31.68 20.28 10.75
C VAL A 344 -32.84 20.11 11.75
N SER A 345 -34.08 20.28 11.28
CA SER A 345 -35.31 20.10 12.05
C SER A 345 -36.05 18.79 11.73
N GLY A 346 -35.42 17.86 10.99
CA GLY A 346 -36.00 16.57 10.63
C GLY A 346 -35.86 15.51 11.73
N ASP A 347 -36.49 14.36 11.52
CA ASP A 347 -36.49 13.25 12.50
C ASP A 347 -35.21 12.38 12.43
N ASP A 348 -34.46 12.43 11.33
CA ASP A 348 -33.27 11.62 11.13
C ASP A 348 -32.02 12.32 11.67
N TRP A 349 -31.54 11.84 12.83
CA TRP A 349 -30.29 12.29 13.46
C TRP A 349 -29.12 12.43 12.48
N TRP A 350 -28.83 11.43 11.64
CA TRP A 350 -27.65 11.50 10.77
C TRP A 350 -27.75 12.64 9.74
N LEU A 351 -28.95 12.85 9.19
CA LEU A 351 -29.23 13.97 8.28
C LEU A 351 -29.12 15.32 9.02
N ARG A 352 -29.54 15.39 10.29
CA ARG A 352 -29.42 16.61 11.11
C ARG A 352 -27.96 17.00 11.33
N ASP A 353 -27.10 16.03 11.66
CA ASP A 353 -25.66 16.26 11.86
C ASP A 353 -25.00 16.82 10.59
N ARG A 354 -25.21 16.11 9.47
CA ARG A 354 -24.59 16.44 8.20
C ARG A 354 -25.11 17.75 7.65
N ALA A 355 -26.40 18.02 7.81
CA ALA A 355 -26.98 19.31 7.45
C ALA A 355 -26.43 20.45 8.31
N ALA A 356 -26.26 20.25 9.62
CA ALA A 356 -25.66 21.25 10.49
C ALA A 356 -24.22 21.57 10.08
N HIS A 357 -23.42 20.54 9.81
CA HIS A 357 -22.06 20.69 9.32
C HIS A 357 -22.01 21.44 7.97
N ALA A 358 -22.87 21.05 7.02
CA ALA A 358 -22.97 21.70 5.71
C ALA A 358 -23.33 23.19 5.84
N LEU A 359 -24.29 23.55 6.69
CA LEU A 359 -24.65 24.95 6.95
C LEU A 359 -23.48 25.72 7.58
N GLY A 360 -22.75 25.12 8.52
CA GLY A 360 -21.56 25.70 9.15
C GLY A 360 -20.43 26.01 8.16
N GLU A 361 -20.18 25.11 7.20
CA GLU A 361 -19.18 25.31 6.15
C GLU A 361 -19.62 26.33 5.09
N LEU A 362 -20.90 26.30 4.68
CA LEU A 362 -21.44 27.20 3.65
C LEU A 362 -21.55 28.65 4.13
N ARG A 363 -21.76 28.87 5.43
CA ARG A 363 -21.84 30.20 6.06
C ARG A 363 -22.90 31.12 5.44
N ASP A 364 -23.96 30.54 4.89
CA ASP A 364 -25.08 31.28 4.29
C ASP A 364 -26.04 31.76 5.37
N ASP A 365 -26.26 33.08 5.49
CA ASP A 365 -27.06 33.71 6.56
C ASP A 365 -28.42 33.04 6.84
N ARG A 366 -29.06 32.41 5.84
CA ARG A 366 -30.33 31.68 6.01
C ARG A 366 -30.22 30.50 6.99
N GLY A 367 -29.04 29.87 7.10
CA GLY A 367 -28.77 28.72 7.95
C GLY A 367 -28.45 29.05 9.41
N PHE A 368 -28.21 30.33 9.73
CA PHE A 368 -27.70 30.72 11.05
C PHE A 368 -28.75 30.52 12.17
N GLU A 369 -29.94 31.09 12.00
CA GLU A 369 -31.01 30.99 12.99
C GLU A 369 -31.48 29.53 13.22
N PRO A 370 -31.62 28.68 12.17
CA PRO A 370 -31.85 27.24 12.35
C PRO A 370 -30.81 26.53 13.22
N LEU A 371 -29.52 26.83 13.05
CA LEU A 371 -28.45 26.26 13.89
C LEU A 371 -28.54 26.75 15.34
N VAL A 372 -28.85 28.03 15.55
CA VAL A 372 -29.06 28.59 16.90
C VAL A 372 -30.23 27.89 17.59
N LYS A 373 -31.33 27.62 16.87
CA LYS A 373 -32.46 26.87 17.41
C LYS A 373 -32.08 25.42 17.75
N MET A 374 -31.23 24.79 16.94
CA MET A 374 -30.76 23.40 17.15
C MET A 374 -29.91 23.25 18.43
N LEU A 375 -29.27 24.31 18.94
CA LEU A 375 -28.55 24.29 20.23
C LEU A 375 -29.46 23.93 21.43
N ALA A 376 -30.76 24.18 21.33
CA ALA A 376 -31.71 23.86 22.38
C ALA A 376 -32.08 22.37 22.43
N ASP A 377 -31.77 21.60 21.39
CA ASP A 377 -32.07 20.17 21.31
C ASP A 377 -30.97 19.33 21.97
N PRO A 378 -31.27 18.56 23.05
CA PRO A 378 -30.30 17.69 23.71
C PRO A 378 -29.60 16.68 22.79
N GLU A 379 -30.26 16.20 21.74
CA GLU A 379 -29.71 15.16 20.85
C GLU A 379 -28.80 15.72 19.76
N SER A 380 -28.81 17.03 19.56
CA SER A 380 -28.22 17.69 18.38
C SER A 380 -27.45 18.98 18.70
N ASN A 381 -27.42 19.37 19.97
CA ASN A 381 -26.73 20.58 20.44
C ASN A 381 -25.21 20.57 20.20
N LEU A 382 -24.55 19.41 20.23
CA LEU A 382 -23.12 19.28 19.95
C LEU A 382 -22.81 19.63 18.49
N SER A 383 -23.54 19.03 17.55
CA SER A 383 -23.40 19.32 16.12
C SER A 383 -23.69 20.79 15.80
N ALA A 384 -24.70 21.37 16.45
CA ALA A 384 -25.02 22.79 16.32
C ALA A 384 -23.91 23.69 16.86
N ALA A 385 -23.32 23.37 18.02
CA ALA A 385 -22.20 24.11 18.60
C ALA A 385 -20.96 24.06 17.71
N ALA A 386 -20.62 22.86 17.21
CA ALA A 386 -19.53 22.65 16.27
C ALA A 386 -19.73 23.45 14.97
N ALA A 387 -20.94 23.41 14.40
CA ALA A 387 -21.30 24.13 13.18
C ALA A 387 -21.22 25.65 13.35
N LEU A 388 -21.72 26.21 14.46
CA LEU A 388 -21.62 27.64 14.77
C LEU A 388 -20.18 28.09 15.04
N GLY A 389 -19.35 27.21 15.62
CA GLY A 389 -17.92 27.42 15.74
C GLY A 389 -17.22 27.49 14.37
N THR A 390 -17.51 26.55 13.48
CA THR A 390 -17.01 26.53 12.10
C THR A 390 -17.49 27.73 11.27
N TRP A 391 -18.70 28.23 11.55
CA TRP A 391 -19.20 29.48 10.99
C TRP A 391 -18.31 30.66 11.35
N GLY A 392 -17.85 30.70 12.61
CA GLY A 392 -16.83 31.64 13.08
C GLY A 392 -17.34 33.09 13.18
N THR A 393 -18.64 33.30 13.42
CA THR A 393 -19.21 34.66 13.55
C THR A 393 -19.40 35.06 15.02
N PRO A 394 -18.99 36.28 15.44
CA PRO A 394 -19.26 36.79 16.79
C PRO A 394 -20.76 36.83 17.15
N LYS A 395 -21.65 36.87 16.15
CA LYS A 395 -23.11 36.77 16.35
C LYS A 395 -23.54 35.49 17.07
N ALA A 396 -22.75 34.42 17.01
CA ALA A 396 -23.05 33.14 17.67
C ALA A 396 -22.76 33.14 19.18
N LEU A 397 -21.93 34.07 19.68
CA LEU A 397 -21.46 34.08 21.07
C LEU A 397 -22.60 34.14 22.10
N PRO A 398 -23.64 34.98 21.95
CA PRO A 398 -24.74 35.01 22.92
C PRO A 398 -25.48 33.67 23.03
N ALA A 399 -25.75 33.02 21.89
CA ALA A 399 -26.43 31.73 21.83
C ALA A 399 -25.59 30.61 22.43
N LEU A 400 -24.30 30.56 22.08
CA LEU A 400 -23.35 29.59 22.63
C LEU A 400 -23.16 29.78 24.15
N LEU A 401 -23.13 31.03 24.64
CA LEU A 401 -23.06 31.33 26.07
C LEU A 401 -24.29 30.88 26.85
N ASP A 402 -25.48 31.07 26.27
CA ASP A 402 -26.73 30.62 26.89
C ASP A 402 -26.83 29.09 26.90
N ALA A 403 -26.38 28.42 25.83
CA ALA A 403 -26.24 26.97 25.77
C ALA A 403 -25.20 26.45 26.78
N TYR A 404 -24.07 27.14 26.95
CA TYR A 404 -23.01 26.79 27.90
C TYR A 404 -23.53 26.73 29.35
N LYS A 405 -24.33 27.73 29.75
CA LYS A 405 -24.88 27.82 31.11
C LYS A 405 -25.84 26.67 31.46
N ARG A 406 -26.56 26.15 30.47
CA ARG A 406 -27.57 25.09 30.64
C ARG A 406 -27.07 23.71 30.21
N GLY A 407 -25.89 23.65 29.59
CA GLY A 407 -25.36 22.47 28.92
C GLY A 407 -24.73 21.45 29.85
N THR A 408 -24.62 20.22 29.36
CA THR A 408 -23.82 19.15 29.97
C THR A 408 -22.33 19.47 29.87
N LYS A 409 -21.49 18.71 30.58
CA LYS A 409 -20.03 18.84 30.49
C LYS A 409 -19.54 18.77 29.03
N ASP A 410 -20.04 17.80 28.27
CA ASP A 410 -19.61 17.57 26.88
C ASP A 410 -20.00 18.75 25.98
N LEU A 411 -21.22 19.28 26.14
CA LEU A 411 -21.64 20.48 25.43
C LEU A 411 -20.80 21.71 25.82
N ARG A 412 -20.45 21.86 27.10
CA ARG A 412 -19.55 22.95 27.55
C ARG A 412 -18.17 22.83 26.90
N LEU A 413 -17.61 21.63 26.79
CA LEU A 413 -16.31 21.39 26.14
C LEU A 413 -16.33 21.68 24.62
N GLU A 414 -17.41 21.32 23.93
CA GLU A 414 -17.59 21.63 22.50
C GLU A 414 -17.76 23.13 22.26
N ILE A 415 -18.50 23.81 23.14
CA ILE A 415 -18.66 25.27 23.07
C ILE A 415 -17.33 26.01 23.29
N LEU A 416 -16.44 25.48 24.13
CA LEU A 416 -15.09 26.04 24.27
C LEU A 416 -14.29 25.96 22.96
N ASP A 417 -14.40 24.85 22.21
CA ASP A 417 -13.77 24.73 20.89
C ASP A 417 -14.42 25.68 19.87
N ALA A 418 -15.73 25.86 19.94
CA ALA A 418 -16.45 26.82 19.12
C ALA A 418 -16.00 28.27 19.40
N PHE A 419 -15.86 28.66 20.67
CA PHE A 419 -15.31 29.97 21.05
C PHE A 419 -13.91 30.20 20.48
N ALA A 420 -13.07 29.17 20.46
CA ALA A 420 -11.71 29.28 19.95
C ALA A 420 -11.63 29.48 18.43
N ARG A 421 -12.71 29.16 17.70
CA ARG A 421 -12.83 29.38 16.25
C ARG A 421 -13.52 30.70 15.89
N ILE A 422 -14.09 31.41 16.88
CA ILE A 422 -14.76 32.70 16.68
C ILE A 422 -13.75 33.82 16.95
N PRO A 423 -13.38 34.64 15.93
CA PRO A 423 -12.44 35.73 16.08
C PRO A 423 -13.14 36.94 16.74
N ASP A 424 -13.25 36.93 18.06
CA ASP A 424 -13.81 38.03 18.86
C ASP A 424 -12.88 38.43 20.02
N PRO A 425 -12.52 39.72 20.16
CA PRO A 425 -11.61 40.20 21.22
C PRO A 425 -12.10 39.97 22.66
N GLY A 426 -13.40 39.74 22.86
CA GLY A 426 -14.01 39.45 24.15
C GLY A 426 -13.90 37.99 24.59
N VAL A 427 -13.59 37.06 23.67
CA VAL A 427 -13.48 35.62 23.96
C VAL A 427 -12.39 35.29 24.98
N PRO A 428 -11.15 35.84 24.91
CA PRO A 428 -10.13 35.58 25.92
C PRO A 428 -10.57 35.98 27.34
N GLY A 429 -11.23 37.14 27.46
CA GLY A 429 -11.77 37.61 28.75
C GLY A 429 -12.92 36.74 29.27
N LEU A 430 -13.71 36.15 28.37
CA LEU A 430 -14.75 35.18 28.71
C LEU A 430 -14.15 33.86 29.20
N LEU A 431 -13.15 33.32 28.49
CA LEU A 431 -12.45 32.11 28.89
C LEU A 431 -11.80 32.27 30.27
N ALA A 432 -11.17 33.42 30.55
CA ALA A 432 -10.61 33.73 31.87
C ALA A 432 -11.64 33.72 33.01
N LYS A 433 -12.90 34.09 32.73
CA LYS A 433 -14.00 33.97 33.71
C LYS A 433 -14.42 32.51 33.90
N ILE A 434 -14.49 31.74 32.82
CA ILE A 434 -14.83 30.31 32.84
C ILE A 434 -13.81 29.52 33.69
N VAL A 435 -12.51 29.81 33.53
CA VAL A 435 -11.42 29.23 34.33
C VAL A 435 -11.66 29.38 35.84
N LYS A 436 -12.30 30.46 36.28
CA LYS A 436 -12.55 30.72 37.72
C LYS A 436 -13.90 30.20 38.20
N ALA A 437 -14.88 30.06 37.31
CA ALA A 437 -16.29 29.90 37.70
C ALA A 437 -16.89 28.54 37.33
N ASP A 438 -16.34 27.79 36.37
CA ASP A 438 -16.94 26.52 35.96
C ASP A 438 -16.77 25.44 37.04
N PRO A 439 -17.80 24.65 37.37
CA PRO A 439 -17.70 23.60 38.37
C PRO A 439 -16.79 22.43 37.94
N ASP A 440 -16.62 22.16 36.64
CA ASP A 440 -15.87 21.00 36.15
C ASP A 440 -14.38 21.34 35.92
N PRO A 441 -13.43 20.61 36.57
CA PRO A 441 -12.00 20.85 36.41
C PRO A 441 -11.49 20.77 34.97
N LEU A 442 -12.04 19.87 34.13
CA LEU A 442 -11.58 19.68 32.75
C LEU A 442 -12.03 20.84 31.86
N VAL A 443 -13.20 21.41 32.14
CA VAL A 443 -13.71 22.59 31.45
C VAL A 443 -12.86 23.81 31.82
N ARG A 444 -12.49 23.97 33.10
CA ARG A 444 -11.57 25.03 33.56
C ARG A 444 -10.19 24.91 32.91
N GLU A 445 -9.63 23.70 32.86
CA GLU A 445 -8.32 23.44 32.26
C GLU A 445 -8.31 23.75 30.76
N LYS A 446 -9.31 23.28 30.02
CA LYS A 446 -9.44 23.55 28.58
C LYS A 446 -9.62 25.04 28.30
N ALA A 447 -10.43 25.73 29.11
CA ALA A 447 -10.62 27.18 28.98
C ALA A 447 -9.33 27.97 29.27
N ALA A 448 -8.48 27.51 30.19
CA ALA A 448 -7.20 28.14 30.50
C ALA A 448 -6.24 28.06 29.30
N ARG A 449 -6.06 26.85 28.74
CA ARG A 449 -5.23 26.64 27.54
C ARG A 449 -5.71 27.48 26.36
N LEU A 450 -7.02 27.50 26.10
CA LEU A 450 -7.58 28.29 25.01
C LEU A 450 -7.43 29.80 25.23
N ALA A 451 -7.50 30.28 26.48
CA ALA A 451 -7.27 31.68 26.81
C ALA A 451 -5.81 32.09 26.56
N GLU A 452 -4.86 31.22 26.92
CA GLU A 452 -3.43 31.41 26.67
C GLU A 452 -3.12 31.43 25.17
N ARG A 453 -3.66 30.46 24.42
CA ARG A 453 -3.55 30.40 22.96
C ARG A 453 -4.05 31.66 22.26
N LEU A 454 -5.25 32.11 22.60
CA LEU A 454 -5.89 33.27 21.96
C LEU A 454 -5.30 34.61 22.42
N ALA A 455 -4.59 34.65 23.54
CA ALA A 455 -3.82 35.82 23.98
C ALA A 455 -2.50 35.98 23.20
N GLY A 456 -2.20 35.11 22.24
CA GLY A 456 -0.97 35.15 21.44
C GLY A 456 0.29 34.79 22.23
N LEU A 457 0.12 34.14 23.39
CA LEU A 457 1.19 33.65 24.25
C LEU A 457 1.65 32.23 23.86
N GLU A 458 0.98 31.58 22.91
CA GLU A 458 1.41 30.34 22.25
C GLU A 458 1.67 30.59 20.76
N ARG A 459 2.79 30.04 20.24
CA ARG A 459 3.00 29.84 18.81
C ARG A 459 2.30 28.53 18.40
N PRO A 460 1.78 28.42 17.17
CA PRO A 460 1.22 27.16 16.70
C PRO A 460 2.38 26.19 16.49
N ASP A 461 2.63 25.36 17.51
CA ASP A 461 3.26 24.04 17.50
C ASP A 461 3.74 23.75 18.93
N ASP A 462 2.80 23.43 19.83
CA ASP A 462 3.11 22.82 21.13
C ASP A 462 3.43 21.34 20.94
N VAL A 463 4.48 21.08 20.16
CA VAL A 463 5.35 19.93 20.37
C VAL A 463 6.23 20.32 21.56
N GLU A 464 5.90 19.72 22.69
CA GLU A 464 6.45 19.97 24.02
C GLU A 464 7.92 19.49 24.11
N ALA A 465 8.83 20.24 23.49
CA ALA A 465 10.28 20.04 23.62
C ALA A 465 10.84 20.90 24.78
N ALA A 466 11.42 20.20 25.77
CA ALA A 466 12.33 20.70 26.80
C ALA A 466 11.78 21.77 27.78
N ARG A 467 10.83 21.39 28.65
CA ARG A 467 10.81 21.98 29.99
C ARG A 467 11.91 21.32 30.82
N GLU A 468 12.84 22.11 31.37
CA GLU A 468 13.73 21.62 32.42
C GLU A 468 12.88 21.18 33.61
N PHE A 469 12.76 19.87 33.82
CA PHE A 469 12.12 19.34 35.01
C PHE A 469 13.09 19.52 36.19
N ILE A 470 12.74 20.40 37.13
CA ILE A 470 13.52 20.57 38.34
C ILE A 470 13.24 19.37 39.26
N PRO A 471 14.27 18.57 39.64
CA PRO A 471 14.10 17.46 40.57
C PRO A 471 13.56 17.96 41.92
N HIS A 472 12.72 17.15 42.57
CA HIS A 472 12.29 17.45 43.94
C HIS A 472 13.46 17.37 44.92
N ASP A 473 13.55 18.34 45.84
CA ASP A 473 14.51 18.35 46.93
C ASP A 473 13.91 17.67 48.17
N PHE A 474 14.26 16.39 48.36
CA PHE A 474 13.81 15.59 49.50
C PHE A 474 14.35 16.08 50.85
N ALA A 475 15.42 16.89 50.87
CA ALA A 475 15.95 17.45 52.11
C ALA A 475 15.17 18.70 52.55
N ALA A 476 14.72 19.53 51.61
CA ALA A 476 13.94 20.75 51.89
C ALA A 476 12.44 20.47 52.13
N ALA A 477 11.87 19.45 51.48
CA ALA A 477 10.46 19.09 51.58
C ALA A 477 10.28 17.56 51.76
N PRO A 478 10.21 17.08 53.02
CA PRO A 478 10.25 15.64 53.34
C PRO A 478 8.94 14.89 53.08
N GLU A 479 7.82 15.60 52.85
CA GLU A 479 6.51 15.01 52.53
C GLU A 479 6.13 15.31 51.07
N PRO A 480 6.65 14.53 50.10
CA PRO A 480 6.37 14.76 48.68
C PRO A 480 4.95 14.33 48.29
N THR A 481 4.34 15.06 47.35
CA THR A 481 3.13 14.59 46.65
C THR A 481 3.48 13.55 45.58
N LEU A 482 2.48 12.84 45.05
CA LEU A 482 2.70 11.94 43.91
C LEU A 482 3.31 12.68 42.71
N SER A 483 2.80 13.87 42.39
CA SER A 483 3.33 14.68 41.28
C SER A 483 4.78 15.09 41.51
N ASP A 484 5.22 15.32 42.75
CA ASP A 484 6.63 15.61 43.06
C ASP A 484 7.53 14.40 42.81
N LEU A 485 7.08 13.20 43.21
CA LEU A 485 7.79 11.95 42.94
C LEU A 485 7.90 11.67 41.44
N LEU A 486 6.82 11.87 40.69
CA LEU A 486 6.79 11.72 39.24
C LEU A 486 7.68 12.75 38.53
N ARG A 487 7.70 14.00 39.01
CA ARG A 487 8.58 15.06 38.49
C ARG A 487 10.05 14.72 38.74
N HIS A 488 10.39 14.28 39.94
CA HIS A 488 11.75 13.85 40.28
C HIS A 488 12.18 12.65 39.42
N ALA A 489 11.31 11.66 39.25
CA ALA A 489 11.57 10.50 38.39
C ALA A 489 11.86 10.91 36.93
N ARG A 490 11.08 11.85 36.38
CA ARG A 490 11.26 12.35 35.01
C ARG A 490 12.52 13.20 34.86
N ALA A 491 12.78 14.10 35.81
CA ALA A 491 14.00 14.91 35.84
C ALA A 491 15.27 14.05 35.92
N GLY A 492 15.22 12.94 36.65
CA GLY A 492 16.32 11.98 36.77
C GLY A 492 16.45 10.99 35.62
N GLY A 493 15.59 11.05 34.59
CA GLY A 493 15.64 10.14 33.45
C GLY A 493 15.25 8.68 33.76
N ALA A 494 14.41 8.47 34.78
CA ALA A 494 13.96 7.12 35.14
C ALA A 494 13.01 6.51 34.11
N SER A 495 13.07 5.19 33.93
CA SER A 495 12.10 4.45 33.12
C SER A 495 10.83 4.13 33.91
N ASP A 496 10.96 3.81 35.19
CA ASP A 496 9.86 3.41 36.05
C ASP A 496 10.07 3.96 37.48
N LEU A 497 8.98 4.39 38.13
CA LEU A 497 8.90 4.69 39.56
C LEU A 497 8.12 3.56 40.25
N HIS A 498 8.71 2.99 41.30
CA HIS A 498 8.17 1.89 42.08
C HIS A 498 7.82 2.37 43.50
N LEU A 499 6.57 2.20 43.89
CA LEU A 499 6.04 2.57 45.20
C LEU A 499 5.43 1.33 45.88
N SER A 500 5.86 1.00 47.09
CA SER A 500 5.41 -0.21 47.80
C SER A 500 5.39 -0.03 49.32
N THR A 501 4.36 -0.55 49.99
CA THR A 501 4.21 -0.45 51.45
C THR A 501 5.38 -1.09 52.19
N GLY A 502 5.92 -0.39 53.19
CA GLY A 502 7.03 -0.85 54.03
C GLY A 502 8.33 -1.01 53.26
N THR A 503 8.53 -0.17 52.24
CA THR A 503 9.78 -0.01 51.49
C THR A 503 9.97 1.45 51.10
N VAL A 504 11.21 1.87 50.88
CA VAL A 504 11.50 3.17 50.28
C VAL A 504 11.06 3.18 48.81
N PRO A 505 10.56 4.30 48.26
CA PRO A 505 10.35 4.44 46.82
C PRO A 505 11.63 4.21 46.01
N HIS A 506 11.50 3.53 44.86
CA HIS A 506 12.63 3.24 43.98
C HIS A 506 12.40 3.78 42.58
N LEU A 507 13.47 4.25 41.94
CA LEU A 507 13.53 4.56 40.52
C LEU A 507 14.25 3.46 39.77
N ARG A 508 13.82 3.18 38.54
CA ARG A 508 14.60 2.38 37.60
C ARG A 508 15.40 3.30 36.69
N LEU A 509 16.71 3.37 36.88
CA LEU A 509 17.65 4.12 36.06
C LEU A 509 18.50 3.14 35.26
N HIS A 510 18.54 3.28 33.93
CA HIS A 510 19.32 2.41 33.04
C HIS A 510 19.11 0.89 33.28
N GLY A 511 17.90 0.50 33.71
CA GLY A 511 17.53 -0.89 34.00
C GLY A 511 17.78 -1.36 35.44
N GLN A 512 18.50 -0.60 36.26
CA GLN A 512 18.80 -0.91 37.67
C GLN A 512 17.89 -0.15 38.62
N LEU A 513 17.54 -0.75 39.76
CA LEU A 513 16.73 -0.11 40.80
C LEU A 513 17.63 0.71 41.74
N SER A 514 17.26 1.98 41.96
CA SER A 514 17.91 2.91 42.87
C SER A 514 16.90 3.45 43.88
N ALA A 515 17.22 3.41 45.17
CA ALA A 515 16.34 3.89 46.23
C ALA A 515 16.37 5.43 46.34
N LEU A 516 15.22 6.04 46.57
CA LEU A 516 15.13 7.47 46.87
C LEU A 516 15.57 7.75 48.32
N PRO A 517 16.20 8.90 48.59
CA PRO A 517 16.68 9.27 49.92
C PRO A 517 15.53 9.75 50.83
N MET A 518 14.57 8.86 51.10
CA MET A 518 13.37 9.14 51.88
C MET A 518 12.97 7.93 52.75
N PRO A 519 12.17 8.11 53.82
CA PRO A 519 11.76 7.00 54.69
C PRO A 519 10.87 5.98 53.96
N GLU A 520 10.68 4.81 54.60
CA GLU A 520 9.76 3.79 54.08
C GLU A 520 8.33 4.31 53.96
N SER A 521 7.68 4.01 52.83
CA SER A 521 6.31 4.42 52.58
C SER A 521 5.34 3.61 53.44
N THR A 522 4.48 4.30 54.18
CA THR A 522 3.39 3.68 54.93
C THR A 522 2.18 3.38 54.03
N GLU A 523 1.28 2.52 54.49
CA GLU A 523 0.06 2.21 53.73
C GLU A 523 -0.84 3.44 53.56
N GLY A 524 -0.96 4.28 54.59
CA GLY A 524 -1.72 5.54 54.51
C GLY A 524 -1.16 6.48 53.44
N GLN A 525 0.16 6.68 53.40
CA GLN A 525 0.80 7.51 52.37
C GLN A 525 0.55 7.00 50.95
N LEU A 526 0.61 5.67 50.75
CA LEU A 526 0.33 5.10 49.44
C LEU A 526 -1.14 5.25 49.05
N GLN A 527 -2.07 5.16 50.01
CA GLN A 527 -3.48 5.45 49.76
C GLN A 527 -3.65 6.91 49.35
N ASP A 528 -3.01 7.85 50.04
CA ASP A 528 -3.07 9.29 49.74
C ASP A 528 -2.49 9.62 48.36
N TRP A 529 -1.46 8.89 47.90
CA TRP A 529 -0.91 9.07 46.55
C TRP A 529 -1.77 8.40 45.46
N ILE A 530 -2.27 7.19 45.70
CA ILE A 530 -2.85 6.34 44.64
C ILE A 530 -4.36 6.54 44.50
N TYR A 531 -5.11 6.71 45.59
CA TYR A 531 -6.56 6.80 45.51
C TYR A 531 -7.06 8.02 44.74
N PRO A 532 -6.43 9.21 44.82
CA PRO A 532 -6.84 10.37 44.02
C PRO A 532 -6.74 10.17 42.50
N ILE A 533 -5.88 9.26 42.03
CA ILE A 533 -5.71 8.99 40.59
C ILE A 533 -6.64 7.88 40.05
N LEU A 534 -7.41 7.23 40.93
CA LEU A 534 -8.42 6.23 40.57
C LEU A 534 -9.80 6.89 40.47
N THR A 535 -10.46 6.78 39.30
CA THR A 535 -11.87 7.15 39.17
C THR A 535 -12.76 6.20 39.98
N VAL A 536 -14.03 6.57 40.18
CA VAL A 536 -14.99 5.72 40.92
C VAL A 536 -15.07 4.31 40.30
N GLU A 537 -15.08 4.21 38.97
CA GLU A 537 -15.12 2.94 38.25
C GLU A 537 -13.82 2.15 38.41
N ARG A 538 -12.67 2.82 38.28
CA ARG A 538 -11.35 2.19 38.45
C ARG A 538 -11.14 1.69 39.86
N ARG A 539 -11.63 2.43 40.86
CA ARG A 539 -11.57 2.03 42.26
C ARG A 539 -12.42 0.79 42.51
N ALA A 540 -13.64 0.75 42.00
CA ALA A 540 -14.48 -0.45 42.09
C ALA A 540 -13.82 -1.67 41.44
N LEU A 541 -13.23 -1.50 40.25
CA LEU A 541 -12.46 -2.54 39.55
C LEU A 541 -11.25 -3.02 40.34
N PHE A 542 -10.50 -2.10 40.96
CA PHE A 542 -9.36 -2.42 41.81
C PHE A 542 -9.78 -3.16 43.08
N GLU A 543 -10.87 -2.73 43.73
CA GLU A 543 -11.44 -3.40 44.91
C GLU A 543 -11.93 -4.82 44.58
N GLU A 544 -12.49 -5.04 43.39
CA GLU A 544 -12.90 -6.36 42.91
C GLU A 544 -11.71 -7.27 42.54
N ARG A 545 -10.76 -6.74 41.75
CA ARG A 545 -9.71 -7.55 41.09
C ARG A 545 -8.38 -7.56 41.83
N GLN A 546 -8.22 -6.70 42.84
CA GLN A 546 -6.98 -6.47 43.60
C GLN A 546 -5.78 -5.99 42.75
N GLN A 547 -6.02 -5.65 41.49
CA GLN A 547 -5.04 -5.08 40.57
C GLN A 547 -5.75 -4.31 39.44
N ILE A 548 -5.09 -3.26 38.93
CA ILE A 548 -5.58 -2.49 37.78
C ILE A 548 -4.43 -1.86 36.99
N ASP A 549 -4.56 -1.88 35.66
CA ASP A 549 -3.69 -1.20 34.71
C ASP A 549 -4.44 -0.03 34.06
N PHE A 550 -3.81 1.13 33.93
CA PHE A 550 -4.36 2.29 33.21
C PHE A 550 -3.27 3.33 32.89
N CYS A 551 -3.58 4.30 32.04
CA CYS A 551 -2.73 5.48 31.87
C CYS A 551 -3.17 6.63 32.78
N HIS A 552 -2.23 7.12 33.60
CA HIS A 552 -2.36 8.33 34.40
C HIS A 552 -1.75 9.51 33.62
N LYS A 553 -2.46 10.62 33.54
CA LYS A 553 -1.99 11.87 32.96
C LYS A 553 -1.84 12.88 34.08
N ASP A 554 -0.64 13.43 34.24
CA ASP A 554 -0.35 14.50 35.19
C ASP A 554 -0.09 15.81 34.42
N ALA A 555 -0.67 16.90 34.92
CA ALA A 555 -0.63 18.20 34.25
C ALA A 555 0.79 18.77 34.24
N GLY A 556 1.40 18.84 33.06
CA GLY A 556 2.76 19.36 32.87
C GLY A 556 3.88 18.33 33.05
N LEU A 557 3.58 17.08 33.46
CA LEU A 557 4.55 15.98 33.54
C LEU A 557 4.31 14.89 32.49
N GLY A 558 3.17 14.91 31.78
CA GLY A 558 2.88 13.98 30.69
C GLY A 558 2.11 12.73 31.13
N ARG A 559 2.27 11.64 30.37
CA ARG A 559 1.56 10.38 30.57
C ARG A 559 2.45 9.34 31.27
N PHE A 560 1.81 8.51 32.08
CA PHE A 560 2.44 7.42 32.82
C PHE A 560 1.57 6.17 32.73
N ARG A 561 2.14 5.06 32.26
CA ARG A 561 1.46 3.76 32.35
C ARG A 561 1.57 3.26 33.79
N THR A 562 0.42 3.10 34.43
CA THR A 562 0.30 2.85 35.86
C THR A 562 -0.29 1.47 36.09
N ASN A 563 0.39 0.66 36.90
CA ASN A 563 -0.12 -0.59 37.43
C ASN A 563 -0.24 -0.46 38.95
N VAL A 564 -1.42 -0.69 39.50
CA VAL A 564 -1.69 -0.70 40.95
C VAL A 564 -2.11 -2.10 41.36
N PHE A 565 -1.54 -2.66 42.41
CA PHE A 565 -1.79 -4.02 42.87
C PHE A 565 -1.57 -4.18 44.37
N LEU A 566 -2.14 -5.25 44.94
CA LEU A 566 -1.87 -5.65 46.32
C LEU A 566 -0.72 -6.66 46.40
N GLN A 567 0.17 -6.47 47.37
CA GLN A 567 1.22 -7.43 47.74
C GLN A 567 1.10 -7.85 49.21
N ARG A 568 1.98 -8.74 49.67
CA ARG A 568 1.99 -9.24 51.05
C ARG A 568 2.01 -8.13 52.12
N LYS A 569 2.71 -7.01 51.87
CA LYS A 569 2.81 -5.87 52.80
C LYS A 569 1.69 -4.83 52.63
N GLY A 570 0.81 -4.97 51.65
CA GLY A 570 -0.25 -3.99 51.35
C GLY A 570 -0.17 -3.43 49.92
N LEU A 571 -0.62 -2.20 49.76
CA LEU A 571 -0.73 -1.51 48.46
C LEU A 571 0.64 -1.32 47.76
N SER A 572 0.64 -1.38 46.43
CA SER A 572 1.81 -1.07 45.59
C SER A 572 1.38 -0.48 44.25
N ALA A 573 2.23 0.37 43.69
CA ALA A 573 2.05 0.95 42.38
C ALA A 573 3.37 1.07 41.62
N VAL A 574 3.31 0.87 40.31
CA VAL A 574 4.43 1.08 39.39
C VAL A 574 3.98 2.05 38.31
N PHE A 575 4.74 3.13 38.13
CA PHE A 575 4.51 4.15 37.12
C PHE A 575 5.63 4.09 36.09
N ARG A 576 5.33 3.67 34.87
CA ARG A 576 6.25 3.76 33.75
C ARG A 576 6.12 5.12 33.08
N LEU A 577 7.24 5.80 32.90
CA LEU A 577 7.28 7.09 32.23
C LEU A 577 7.12 6.91 30.72
N ILE A 578 6.18 7.65 30.12
CA ILE A 578 5.99 7.68 28.68
C ILE A 578 6.59 8.98 28.13
N PRO A 579 7.49 8.92 27.14
CA PRO A 579 8.02 10.11 26.47
C PRO A 579 6.91 11.01 25.92
N PHE A 580 7.19 12.33 25.83
CA PHE A 580 6.24 13.28 25.23
C PHE A 580 6.15 13.12 23.73
N GLU A 581 7.32 13.05 23.09
CA GLU A 581 7.45 12.92 21.64
C GLU A 581 7.49 11.45 21.25
N VAL A 582 6.80 11.14 20.15
CA VAL A 582 6.98 9.86 19.48
C VAL A 582 8.35 9.89 18.81
N PRO A 583 9.26 8.95 19.11
CA PRO A 583 10.54 8.92 18.44
C PRO A 583 10.37 8.59 16.96
N ASN A 584 11.17 9.20 16.10
CA ASN A 584 11.16 8.85 14.68
C ASN A 584 11.88 7.49 14.46
N LEU A 585 11.76 6.91 13.26
CA LEU A 585 12.37 5.60 12.97
C LEU A 585 13.91 5.58 13.08
N ALA A 586 14.57 6.72 12.82
CA ALA A 586 16.01 6.83 12.96
C ALA A 586 16.44 6.83 14.45
N ASP A 587 15.68 7.51 15.32
CA ASP A 587 15.94 7.56 16.77
C ASP A 587 15.78 6.19 17.43
N VAL A 588 14.78 5.42 16.98
CA VAL A 588 14.58 4.03 17.42
C VAL A 588 15.71 3.11 16.92
N GLY A 589 16.45 3.53 15.88
CA GLY A 589 17.50 2.75 15.25
C GLY A 589 16.97 1.66 14.32
N LEU A 590 15.75 1.82 13.80
CA LEU A 590 15.19 0.88 12.82
C LEU A 590 15.91 1.09 11.48
N PRO A 591 16.50 0.03 10.87
CA PRO A 591 17.22 0.17 9.59
C PRO A 591 16.38 0.84 8.50
N GLU A 592 16.98 1.75 7.73
CA GLU A 592 16.30 2.50 6.66
C GLU A 592 15.64 1.59 5.61
N SER A 593 16.22 0.41 5.36
CA SER A 593 15.65 -0.61 4.48
C SER A 593 14.27 -1.12 4.93
N LEU A 594 13.85 -0.83 6.16
CA LEU A 594 12.54 -1.19 6.71
C LEU A 594 11.57 -0.02 6.75
N TRP A 595 12.00 1.20 6.39
CA TRP A 595 11.09 2.34 6.39
C TRP A 595 10.07 2.26 5.26
N GLU A 596 10.37 1.54 4.18
CA GLU A 596 9.40 1.25 3.11
C GLU A 596 8.26 0.32 3.56
N LEU A 597 8.36 -0.31 4.73
CA LEU A 597 7.26 -1.11 5.27
C LEU A 597 6.02 -0.25 5.55
N THR A 598 6.19 1.06 5.77
CA THR A 598 5.08 1.99 6.02
C THR A 598 4.32 2.39 4.75
N THR A 599 4.84 2.08 3.56
CA THR A 599 4.20 2.46 2.28
C THR A 599 3.33 1.34 1.71
N TYR A 600 3.23 0.20 2.40
CA TYR A 600 2.34 -0.88 1.97
C TYR A 600 0.88 -0.48 2.20
N SER A 601 0.04 -0.63 1.18
CA SER A 601 -1.40 -0.37 1.31
C SER A 601 -2.15 -1.48 2.05
N GLN A 602 -1.58 -2.69 2.13
CA GLN A 602 -2.19 -3.83 2.79
C GLN A 602 -1.16 -4.87 3.25
N GLY A 603 -1.54 -5.67 4.23
CA GLY A 603 -0.77 -6.82 4.72
C GLY A 603 -0.47 -6.76 6.21
N LEU A 604 0.24 -7.76 6.70
CA LEU A 604 0.53 -7.92 8.12
C LEU A 604 2.01 -7.65 8.43
N ILE A 605 2.27 -6.71 9.34
CA ILE A 605 3.61 -6.43 9.88
C ILE A 605 3.59 -6.74 11.38
N LEU A 606 4.50 -7.61 11.81
CA LEU A 606 4.58 -8.06 13.19
C LEU A 606 5.85 -7.55 13.85
N VAL A 607 5.70 -6.78 14.94
CA VAL A 607 6.80 -6.39 15.81
C VAL A 607 6.80 -7.29 17.05
N THR A 608 7.86 -8.05 17.25
CA THR A 608 7.91 -9.09 18.27
C THR A 608 9.13 -8.96 19.19
N GLY A 609 9.07 -9.65 20.31
CA GLY A 609 10.11 -9.67 21.33
C GLY A 609 9.53 -9.72 22.74
N PRO A 610 10.36 -9.89 23.77
CA PRO A 610 9.89 -10.00 25.15
C PRO A 610 9.26 -8.70 25.67
N ALA A 611 8.68 -8.73 26.87
CA ALA A 611 8.20 -7.52 27.52
C ALA A 611 9.36 -6.51 27.74
N GLY A 612 9.09 -5.22 27.49
CA GLY A 612 10.09 -4.17 27.70
C GLY A 612 11.19 -4.08 26.64
N CYS A 613 11.07 -4.78 25.50
CA CYS A 613 12.04 -4.68 24.40
C CYS A 613 11.77 -3.53 23.42
N GLY A 614 10.83 -2.61 23.69
CA GLY A 614 10.58 -1.43 22.85
C GLY A 614 9.56 -1.60 21.72
N LYS A 615 8.78 -2.71 21.68
CA LYS A 615 7.77 -2.96 20.63
C LYS A 615 6.80 -1.78 20.42
N THR A 616 6.21 -1.28 21.51
CA THR A 616 5.26 -0.16 21.44
C THR A 616 5.91 1.10 20.89
N THR A 617 7.18 1.33 21.23
CA THR A 617 7.96 2.47 20.73
C THR A 617 8.23 2.35 19.23
N THR A 618 8.63 1.17 18.77
CA THR A 618 8.82 0.89 17.34
C THR A 618 7.51 1.02 16.56
N LEU A 619 6.40 0.51 17.10
CA LEU A 619 5.08 0.67 16.47
C LEU A 619 4.61 2.12 16.42
N ALA A 620 4.79 2.88 17.51
CA ALA A 620 4.48 4.29 17.53
C ALA A 620 5.29 5.03 16.46
N ALA A 621 6.59 4.76 16.33
CA ALA A 621 7.43 5.36 15.30
C ALA A 621 7.00 4.99 13.86
N LEU A 622 6.51 3.76 13.65
CA LEU A 622 5.95 3.33 12.35
C LEU A 622 4.64 4.06 12.04
N VAL A 623 3.73 4.15 13.00
CA VAL A 623 2.46 4.89 12.87
C VAL A 623 2.70 6.37 12.64
N ASP A 624 3.65 6.96 13.36
CA ASP A 624 4.00 8.37 13.23
C ASP A 624 4.57 8.70 11.84
N ARG A 625 5.44 7.82 11.31
CA ARG A 625 5.88 7.95 9.92
C ARG A 625 4.70 7.90 8.94
N ILE A 626 3.80 6.93 9.07
CA ILE A 626 2.59 6.84 8.22
C ILE A 626 1.80 8.14 8.31
N ASN A 627 1.60 8.65 9.52
CA ASN A 627 0.87 9.88 9.78
C ASN A 627 1.48 11.11 9.09
N HIS A 628 2.80 11.11 8.86
CA HIS A 628 3.53 12.18 8.19
C HIS A 628 3.77 11.97 6.69
N THR A 629 3.62 10.74 6.16
CA THR A 629 3.94 10.45 4.75
C THR A 629 2.75 10.02 3.91
N GLU A 630 1.70 9.51 4.55
CA GLU A 630 0.50 8.98 3.90
C GLU A 630 -0.72 9.82 4.24
N ARG A 631 -1.74 9.73 3.38
CA ARG A 631 -3.05 10.39 3.58
C ARG A 631 -4.12 9.33 3.77
N CYS A 632 -4.15 8.75 4.96
CA CYS A 632 -4.98 7.59 5.24
C CYS A 632 -5.68 7.71 6.61
N HIS A 633 -6.56 6.77 6.91
CA HIS A 633 -7.14 6.61 8.22
C HIS A 633 -6.38 5.53 9.00
N VAL A 634 -5.70 5.95 10.06
CA VAL A 634 -5.01 5.07 11.01
C VAL A 634 -5.87 4.86 12.24
N LEU A 635 -6.17 3.61 12.56
CA LEU A 635 -6.92 3.23 13.75
C LEU A 635 -6.10 2.33 14.66
N THR A 636 -5.85 2.76 15.90
CA THR A 636 -5.11 1.98 16.89
C THR A 636 -6.03 1.38 17.93
N ILE A 637 -5.72 0.15 18.37
CA ILE A 637 -6.41 -0.57 19.43
C ILE A 637 -5.34 -1.00 20.43
N GLU A 638 -5.37 -0.44 21.64
CA GLU A 638 -4.28 -0.52 22.62
C GLU A 638 -4.81 -0.81 24.03
N ASP A 639 -3.97 -1.33 24.92
CA ASP A 639 -4.29 -1.65 26.33
C ASP A 639 -3.07 -1.43 27.23
N PRO A 640 -2.89 -0.22 27.82
CA PRO A 640 -3.57 1.05 27.52
C PRO A 640 -2.90 1.82 26.36
N ILE A 641 -3.45 2.99 25.97
CA ILE A 641 -2.79 3.88 24.99
C ILE A 641 -1.54 4.50 25.60
N GLU A 642 -0.36 4.13 25.09
CA GLU A 642 0.93 4.65 25.56
C GLU A 642 1.23 6.00 24.89
N TYR A 643 1.50 6.00 23.59
CA TYR A 643 1.79 7.20 22.80
C TYR A 643 0.52 7.81 22.24
N VAL A 644 0.40 9.14 22.29
CA VAL A 644 -0.72 9.85 21.68
C VAL A 644 -0.27 10.44 20.36
N HIS A 645 -0.93 10.07 19.28
CA HIS A 645 -0.67 10.60 17.96
C HIS A 645 -1.64 11.75 17.67
N VAL A 646 -1.09 12.90 17.32
CA VAL A 646 -1.88 14.01 16.77
C VAL A 646 -2.01 13.78 15.28
N SER A 647 -3.23 13.81 14.73
CA SER A 647 -3.47 13.68 13.28
C SER A 647 -2.71 14.75 12.51
N GLN A 648 -2.02 14.34 11.44
CA GLN A 648 -1.24 15.21 10.54
C GLN A 648 -1.76 15.06 9.11
N ASP A 649 -0.99 14.46 8.19
CA ASP A 649 -1.45 14.14 6.84
C ASP A 649 -2.46 12.98 6.83
N SER A 650 -2.43 12.13 7.86
CA SER A 650 -3.42 11.08 8.13
C SER A 650 -4.35 11.43 9.29
N LEU A 651 -5.55 10.84 9.28
CA LEU A 651 -6.46 10.84 10.42
C LEU A 651 -6.07 9.72 11.38
N VAL A 652 -5.74 10.02 12.64
CA VAL A 652 -5.40 9.01 13.64
C VAL A 652 -6.46 8.92 14.73
N ASN A 653 -7.09 7.76 14.86
CA ASN A 653 -8.07 7.44 15.90
C ASN A 653 -7.54 6.33 16.82
N GLN A 654 -7.44 6.59 18.13
CA GLN A 654 -6.89 5.62 19.09
C GLN A 654 -7.97 5.10 20.06
N ARG A 655 -8.09 3.78 20.17
CA ARG A 655 -9.04 3.08 21.05
C ARG A 655 -8.29 2.37 22.17
N GLU A 656 -8.65 2.70 23.40
CA GLU A 656 -8.15 1.99 24.59
C GLU A 656 -9.13 0.86 24.95
N VAL A 657 -8.61 -0.33 25.20
CA VAL A 657 -9.36 -1.45 25.77
C VAL A 657 -9.01 -1.51 27.27
N PRO A 658 -10.00 -1.57 28.19
CA PRO A 658 -11.44 -1.71 27.98
C PRO A 658 -12.25 -0.40 27.80
N SER A 659 -11.62 0.78 27.89
CA SER A 659 -12.33 2.06 28.03
C SER A 659 -13.20 2.47 26.83
N HIS A 660 -12.70 2.29 25.60
CA HIS A 660 -13.40 2.59 24.34
C HIS A 660 -13.97 1.33 23.66
N SER A 661 -13.59 0.13 24.12
CA SER A 661 -14.13 -1.15 23.67
C SER A 661 -13.84 -2.24 24.68
N ARG A 662 -14.75 -3.21 24.84
CA ARG A 662 -14.61 -4.27 25.88
C ARG A 662 -13.48 -5.27 25.64
N SER A 663 -13.04 -5.46 24.40
CA SER A 663 -11.97 -6.40 24.04
C SER A 663 -11.29 -6.02 22.72
N PHE A 664 -10.07 -6.53 22.50
CA PHE A 664 -9.35 -6.38 21.23
C PHE A 664 -10.14 -6.91 20.04
N ALA A 665 -10.60 -8.16 20.10
CA ALA A 665 -11.38 -8.76 19.02
C ALA A 665 -12.66 -7.97 18.68
N ARG A 666 -13.36 -7.42 19.69
CA ARG A 666 -14.53 -6.57 19.46
C ARG A 666 -14.14 -5.26 18.79
N ALA A 667 -13.11 -4.59 19.29
CA ALA A 667 -12.63 -3.33 18.71
C ALA A 667 -12.20 -3.54 17.25
N LEU A 668 -11.45 -4.60 16.98
CA LEU A 668 -10.94 -4.93 15.65
C LEU A 668 -12.06 -5.32 14.68
N ARG A 669 -13.07 -6.05 15.13
CA ARG A 669 -14.24 -6.35 14.31
C ARG A 669 -15.03 -5.08 13.94
N GLN A 670 -15.12 -4.13 14.87
CA GLN A 670 -15.81 -2.86 14.63
C GLN A 670 -15.00 -1.95 13.71
N SER A 671 -13.67 -1.91 13.87
CA SER A 671 -12.79 -1.08 13.07
C SER A 671 -12.91 -1.39 11.58
N LEU A 672 -13.16 -2.63 11.18
CA LEU A 672 -13.42 -3.00 9.77
C LEU A 672 -14.60 -2.27 9.10
N ARG A 673 -15.45 -1.58 9.87
CA ARG A 673 -16.57 -0.76 9.37
C ARG A 673 -16.38 0.74 9.64
N GLU A 674 -15.22 1.11 10.17
CA GLU A 674 -14.86 2.49 10.52
C GLU A 674 -13.96 3.10 9.43
N ASP A 675 -13.89 2.46 8.25
CA ASP A 675 -13.08 2.84 7.08
C ASP A 675 -11.57 3.10 7.39
N PRO A 676 -10.87 2.21 8.12
CA PRO A 676 -9.44 2.35 8.33
C PRO A 676 -8.66 1.87 7.10
N ASP A 677 -7.52 2.49 6.84
CA ASP A 677 -6.51 1.97 5.90
C ASP A 677 -5.44 1.19 6.67
N VAL A 678 -5.07 1.70 7.85
CA VAL A 678 -4.06 1.12 8.74
C VAL A 678 -4.68 0.78 10.08
N ILE A 679 -4.47 -0.44 10.56
CA ILE A 679 -4.96 -0.90 11.86
C ILE A 679 -3.78 -1.33 12.74
N LEU A 680 -3.58 -0.67 13.87
CA LEU A 680 -2.65 -1.14 14.89
C LEU A 680 -3.40 -1.97 15.92
N VAL A 681 -2.94 -3.20 16.13
CA VAL A 681 -3.42 -4.11 17.17
C VAL A 681 -2.31 -4.26 18.20
N GLY A 682 -2.48 -3.60 19.35
CA GLY A 682 -1.46 -3.49 20.40
C GLY A 682 -0.92 -4.85 20.86
N GLU A 683 -1.77 -5.87 20.95
CA GLU A 683 -1.34 -7.24 21.17
C GLU A 683 -2.31 -8.28 20.60
N MET A 684 -1.76 -9.33 19.97
CA MET A 684 -2.54 -10.45 19.45
C MET A 684 -2.38 -11.68 20.36
N ARG A 685 -3.15 -11.72 21.45
CA ARG A 685 -3.09 -12.80 22.46
C ARG A 685 -3.95 -14.00 22.09
N ASP A 686 -5.22 -13.74 21.78
CA ASP A 686 -6.24 -14.76 21.57
C ASP A 686 -6.46 -15.08 20.09
N LEU A 687 -7.00 -16.28 19.85
CA LEU A 687 -7.30 -16.80 18.52
C LEU A 687 -8.20 -15.85 17.71
N GLU A 688 -9.21 -15.26 18.34
CA GLU A 688 -10.18 -14.41 17.68
C GLU A 688 -9.52 -13.13 17.13
N THR A 689 -8.68 -12.49 17.95
CA THR A 689 -7.91 -11.31 17.57
C THR A 689 -6.92 -11.63 16.45
N ILE A 690 -6.20 -12.75 16.56
CA ILE A 690 -5.26 -13.20 15.51
C ILE A 690 -6.02 -13.45 14.19
N ALA A 691 -7.14 -14.16 14.23
CA ALA A 691 -7.94 -14.47 13.04
C ALA A 691 -8.46 -13.21 12.35
N LEU A 692 -8.99 -12.25 13.12
CA LEU A 692 -9.46 -10.97 12.60
C LEU A 692 -8.31 -10.13 12.01
N ALA A 693 -7.13 -10.13 12.63
CA ALA A 693 -5.96 -9.40 12.12
C ALA A 693 -5.48 -9.95 10.77
N ILE A 694 -5.40 -11.29 10.63
CA ILE A 694 -5.05 -11.94 9.36
C ILE A 694 -6.12 -11.62 8.30
N THR A 695 -7.39 -11.70 8.66
CA THR A 695 -8.51 -11.38 7.75
C THR A 695 -8.43 -9.92 7.30
N ALA A 696 -8.20 -8.97 8.22
CA ALA A 696 -8.06 -7.55 7.92
C ALA A 696 -6.89 -7.30 6.95
N ALA A 697 -5.75 -7.96 7.21
CA ALA A 697 -4.55 -7.87 6.39
C ALA A 697 -4.74 -8.41 4.96
N GLU A 698 -5.57 -9.45 4.80
CA GLU A 698 -5.93 -10.03 3.51
C GLU A 698 -6.98 -9.21 2.75
N THR A 699 -7.89 -8.55 3.49
CA THR A 699 -9.03 -7.79 2.96
C THR A 699 -8.72 -6.33 2.66
N GLY A 700 -7.44 -5.98 2.49
CA GLY A 700 -7.04 -4.67 1.98
C GLY A 700 -6.53 -3.67 3.00
N HIS A 701 -6.30 -4.07 4.25
CA HIS A 701 -5.81 -3.18 5.32
C HIS A 701 -4.34 -3.46 5.61
N LEU A 702 -3.56 -2.43 5.98
CA LEU A 702 -2.25 -2.63 6.59
C LEU A 702 -2.44 -2.85 8.10
N VAL A 703 -2.12 -4.05 8.59
CA VAL A 703 -2.26 -4.38 10.01
C VAL A 703 -0.88 -4.44 10.65
N LEU A 704 -0.69 -3.63 11.69
CA LEU A 704 0.49 -3.65 12.56
C LEU A 704 0.13 -4.39 13.84
N GLY A 705 0.87 -5.43 14.20
CA GLY A 705 0.57 -6.25 15.38
C GLY A 705 1.79 -6.56 16.24
N THR A 706 1.56 -6.90 17.51
CA THR A 706 2.62 -7.44 18.37
C THR A 706 2.35 -8.85 18.88
N LEU A 707 3.45 -9.59 19.07
CA LEU A 707 3.51 -10.85 19.81
C LEU A 707 4.76 -10.87 20.71
N HIS A 708 4.81 -11.81 21.66
CA HIS A 708 5.96 -11.97 22.58
C HIS A 708 6.99 -13.01 22.15
N THR A 709 6.94 -13.48 20.90
CA THR A 709 7.95 -14.38 20.34
C THR A 709 9.28 -13.67 20.15
N THR A 710 10.38 -14.39 20.27
CA THR A 710 11.74 -13.83 20.23
C THR A 710 12.41 -13.95 18.87
N THR A 711 11.86 -14.74 17.95
CA THR A 711 12.41 -14.94 16.59
C THR A 711 11.31 -14.84 15.54
N ALA A 712 11.70 -14.60 14.30
CA ALA A 712 10.78 -14.49 13.18
C ALA A 712 10.10 -15.84 12.84
N SER A 713 10.85 -16.94 12.81
CA SER A 713 10.31 -18.29 12.56
C SER A 713 9.27 -18.70 13.60
N SER A 714 9.62 -18.58 14.89
CA SER A 714 8.70 -18.87 16.01
C SER A 714 7.47 -17.94 16.03
N THR A 715 7.60 -16.71 15.52
CA THR A 715 6.44 -15.81 15.34
C THR A 715 5.45 -16.40 14.34
N VAL A 716 5.92 -16.84 13.17
CA VAL A 716 5.08 -17.48 12.15
C VAL A 716 4.43 -18.74 12.72
N ASP A 717 5.21 -19.60 13.38
CA ASP A 717 4.69 -20.83 13.99
C ASP A 717 3.64 -20.53 15.07
N ARG A 718 3.86 -19.52 15.93
CA ARG A 718 2.91 -19.14 16.98
C ARG A 718 1.58 -18.68 16.40
N VAL A 719 1.60 -17.88 15.34
CA VAL A 719 0.38 -17.41 14.69
C VAL A 719 -0.39 -18.59 14.09
N ILE A 720 0.29 -19.53 13.43
CA ILE A 720 -0.35 -20.73 12.86
C ILE A 720 -0.89 -21.65 13.96
N ASN A 721 -0.09 -21.91 15.01
CA ASN A 721 -0.40 -22.85 16.08
C ASN A 721 -1.49 -22.35 17.04
N ALA A 722 -1.88 -21.07 16.96
CA ALA A 722 -3.06 -20.58 17.66
C ALA A 722 -4.35 -21.26 17.16
N PHE A 723 -4.36 -21.75 15.92
CA PHE A 723 -5.54 -22.35 15.29
C PHE A 723 -5.58 -23.88 15.45
N PRO A 724 -6.80 -24.46 15.50
CA PRO A 724 -7.01 -25.90 15.41
C PRO A 724 -6.34 -26.53 14.17
N ALA A 725 -5.84 -27.76 14.30
CA ALA A 725 -5.01 -28.42 13.30
C ALA A 725 -5.64 -28.52 11.90
N ASP A 726 -6.96 -28.65 11.83
CA ASP A 726 -7.77 -28.69 10.60
C ASP A 726 -7.80 -27.34 9.86
N GLN A 727 -7.64 -26.21 10.57
CA GLN A 727 -7.63 -24.86 10.01
C GLN A 727 -6.23 -24.37 9.64
N GLN A 728 -5.18 -24.96 10.22
CA GLN A 728 -3.79 -24.49 10.02
C GLN A 728 -3.35 -24.50 8.56
N GLY A 729 -3.86 -25.40 7.73
CA GLY A 729 -3.57 -25.42 6.28
C GLY A 729 -4.04 -24.14 5.58
N GLN A 730 -5.28 -23.71 5.85
CA GLN A 730 -5.84 -22.48 5.31
C GLN A 730 -5.09 -21.26 5.85
N ILE A 731 -4.81 -21.23 7.15
CA ILE A 731 -4.10 -20.11 7.80
C ILE A 731 -2.67 -19.96 7.24
N ARG A 732 -1.96 -21.06 6.95
CA ARG A 732 -0.66 -20.99 6.25
C ARG A 732 -0.77 -20.32 4.90
N GLN A 733 -1.81 -20.62 4.13
CA GLN A 733 -2.05 -19.96 2.85
C GLN A 733 -2.27 -18.45 3.04
N MET A 734 -3.21 -18.06 3.91
CA MET A 734 -3.54 -16.66 4.19
C MET A 734 -2.31 -15.86 4.67
N ILE A 735 -1.53 -16.41 5.61
CA ILE A 735 -0.31 -15.77 6.12
C ILE A 735 0.75 -15.67 5.04
N SER A 736 0.91 -16.69 4.19
CA SER A 736 1.91 -16.66 3.11
C SER A 736 1.69 -15.52 2.11
N GLU A 737 0.45 -15.04 1.98
CA GLU A 737 0.06 -13.97 1.07
C GLU A 737 0.00 -12.60 1.77
N SER A 738 -0.52 -12.57 3.01
CA SER A 738 -0.75 -11.34 3.76
C SER A 738 0.48 -10.83 4.52
N LEU A 739 1.35 -11.71 5.04
CA LEU A 739 2.53 -11.30 5.81
C LEU A 739 3.48 -10.45 4.94
N LYS A 740 3.93 -9.32 5.46
CA LYS A 740 4.94 -8.45 4.82
C LYS A 740 6.29 -8.59 5.51
N ALA A 741 6.30 -8.46 6.84
CA ALA A 741 7.52 -8.57 7.62
C ALA A 741 7.25 -9.03 9.06
N VAL A 742 8.26 -9.66 9.65
CA VAL A 742 8.39 -9.87 11.09
C VAL A 742 9.68 -9.21 11.56
N ILE A 743 9.57 -8.34 12.57
CA ILE A 743 10.66 -7.58 13.18
C ILE A 743 10.76 -7.99 14.64
N SER A 744 11.69 -8.87 14.98
CA SER A 744 11.96 -9.27 16.35
C SER A 744 13.04 -8.38 16.97
N GLN A 745 12.77 -7.83 18.16
CA GLN A 745 13.58 -6.79 18.80
C GLN A 745 14.11 -7.22 20.17
N SER A 746 15.36 -6.85 20.46
CA SER A 746 16.01 -7.02 21.77
C SER A 746 16.80 -5.76 22.16
N LEU A 747 16.62 -5.24 23.38
CA LEU A 747 17.31 -4.02 23.84
C LEU A 747 18.53 -4.34 24.72
N LEU A 748 19.72 -3.96 24.27
CA LEU A 748 20.99 -4.17 24.98
C LEU A 748 21.48 -2.86 25.61
N PRO A 749 22.13 -2.89 26.79
CA PRO A 749 22.79 -1.71 27.34
C PRO A 749 23.94 -1.27 26.40
N ARG A 750 24.09 0.04 26.21
CA ARG A 750 25.22 0.61 25.49
C ARG A 750 26.48 0.54 26.35
N ARG A 751 27.64 0.35 25.72
CA ARG A 751 28.94 0.26 26.38
C ARG A 751 29.32 1.55 27.13
N ASP A 752 28.88 2.70 26.62
CA ASP A 752 29.11 4.02 27.21
C ASP A 752 28.21 4.35 28.41
N GLY A 753 27.24 3.48 28.73
CA GLY A 753 26.26 3.72 29.79
C GLY A 753 25.19 4.77 29.46
N SER A 754 25.18 5.35 28.26
CA SER A 754 24.26 6.43 27.87
C SER A 754 22.81 5.95 27.69
N GLY A 755 22.57 4.64 27.68
CA GLY A 755 21.24 4.07 27.55
C GLY A 755 21.25 2.66 26.97
N ARG A 756 20.30 2.40 26.06
CA ARG A 756 20.11 1.10 25.41
C ARG A 756 20.12 1.26 23.89
N VAL A 757 20.43 0.17 23.19
CA VAL A 757 20.38 0.06 21.73
C VAL A 757 19.62 -1.21 21.33
N ALA A 758 18.87 -1.14 20.24
CA ALA A 758 18.10 -2.27 19.73
C ALA A 758 18.95 -3.15 18.80
N ALA A 759 18.92 -4.45 19.03
CA ALA A 759 19.28 -5.46 18.04
C ALA A 759 18.01 -6.00 17.37
N TRP A 760 18.14 -6.26 16.08
CA TRP A 760 17.02 -6.56 15.19
C TRP A 760 17.21 -7.92 14.50
N GLU A 761 16.15 -8.70 14.48
CA GLU A 761 15.98 -9.80 13.54
C GLU A 761 14.81 -9.48 12.63
N VAL A 762 15.04 -9.59 11.32
CA VAL A 762 14.13 -9.10 10.30
C VAL A 762 13.90 -10.19 9.28
N LEU A 763 12.65 -10.65 9.21
CA LEU A 763 12.15 -11.51 8.14
C LEU A 763 11.27 -10.69 7.22
N ARG A 764 11.54 -10.77 5.92
CA ARG A 764 10.65 -10.26 4.88
C ARG A 764 10.01 -11.41 4.13
N ASN A 765 8.73 -11.28 3.82
CA ASN A 765 7.99 -12.34 3.15
C ASN A 765 8.21 -12.32 1.63
N THR A 766 9.36 -12.83 1.18
CA THR A 766 9.65 -13.02 -0.24
C THR A 766 8.88 -14.22 -0.81
N PRO A 767 8.77 -14.40 -2.14
CA PRO A 767 8.13 -15.58 -2.72
C PRO A 767 8.70 -16.92 -2.21
N ALA A 768 10.00 -16.96 -1.90
CA ALA A 768 10.63 -18.13 -1.31
C ALA A 768 10.15 -18.38 0.14
N VAL A 769 10.11 -17.35 0.97
CA VAL A 769 9.59 -17.45 2.35
C VAL A 769 8.11 -17.82 2.35
N ALA A 770 7.30 -17.20 1.49
CA ALA A 770 5.90 -17.54 1.31
C ALA A 770 5.70 -19.01 0.91
N GLY A 771 6.58 -19.56 0.06
CA GLY A 771 6.62 -20.98 -0.28
C GLY A 771 6.91 -21.87 0.93
N LEU A 772 7.91 -21.51 1.74
CA LEU A 772 8.24 -22.24 2.98
C LEU A 772 7.08 -22.24 3.97
N ILE A 773 6.36 -21.13 4.10
CA ILE A 773 5.17 -21.03 4.96
C ILE A 773 4.07 -21.96 4.45
N ARG A 774 3.74 -21.94 3.14
CA ARG A 774 2.69 -22.81 2.55
C ARG A 774 3.00 -24.29 2.74
N GLU A 775 4.25 -24.68 2.55
CA GLU A 775 4.70 -26.08 2.64
C GLU A 775 4.96 -26.55 4.08
N ALA A 776 4.67 -25.72 5.09
CA ALA A 776 4.94 -26.01 6.51
C ALA A 776 6.44 -26.30 6.81
N LYS A 777 7.35 -25.61 6.11
CA LYS A 777 8.81 -25.70 6.26
C LYS A 777 9.39 -24.49 6.98
N THR A 778 8.71 -23.99 8.01
CA THR A 778 9.09 -22.79 8.78
C THR A 778 10.47 -22.90 9.45
N PHE A 779 10.90 -24.13 9.79
CA PHE A 779 12.25 -24.41 10.29
C PHE A 779 13.39 -24.03 9.32
N GLN A 780 13.10 -23.89 8.01
CA GLN A 780 14.08 -23.46 7.00
C GLN A 780 14.17 -21.92 6.84
N ILE A 781 13.26 -21.17 7.47
CA ILE A 781 13.24 -19.70 7.39
C ILE A 781 14.58 -19.07 7.83
N PRO A 782 15.27 -19.51 8.91
CA PRO A 782 16.57 -18.94 9.27
C PRO A 782 17.60 -19.04 8.15
N THR A 783 17.63 -20.15 7.41
CA THR A 783 18.53 -20.33 6.25
C THR A 783 18.17 -19.37 5.11
N ALA A 784 16.87 -19.17 4.86
CA ALA A 784 16.41 -18.19 3.87
C ALA A 784 16.76 -16.75 4.27
N MET A 785 16.72 -16.41 5.57
CA MET A 785 17.13 -15.11 6.08
C MET A 785 18.64 -14.88 5.93
N GLN A 786 19.47 -15.91 6.12
CA GLN A 786 20.92 -15.83 5.92
C GLN A 786 21.30 -15.47 4.50
N THR A 787 20.58 -16.00 3.50
CA THR A 787 20.83 -15.72 2.08
C THR A 787 20.04 -14.51 1.56
N GLY A 788 19.05 -14.04 2.32
CA GLY A 788 18.13 -12.95 1.97
C GLY A 788 18.58 -11.54 2.37
N THR A 789 19.85 -11.32 2.71
CA THR A 789 20.36 -10.02 3.18
C THR A 789 20.11 -8.89 2.18
N GLY A 790 20.19 -9.17 0.87
CA GLY A 790 19.89 -8.21 -0.20
C GLY A 790 18.43 -7.71 -0.21
N ALA A 791 17.49 -8.47 0.38
CA ALA A 791 16.11 -8.04 0.56
C ALA A 791 15.90 -7.26 1.88
N GLY A 792 16.96 -6.99 2.64
CA GLY A 792 16.90 -6.35 3.96
C GLY A 792 16.66 -7.32 5.12
N MET A 793 16.79 -8.64 4.89
CA MET A 793 16.68 -9.62 5.98
C MET A 793 17.93 -9.64 6.85
N MET A 794 17.76 -9.94 8.14
CA MET A 794 18.85 -9.98 9.10
C MET A 794 18.53 -10.98 10.21
N LEU A 795 19.48 -11.84 10.57
CA LEU A 795 19.36 -12.67 11.78
C LEU A 795 19.76 -11.88 13.03
N MET A 796 19.20 -12.24 14.20
CA MET A 796 19.55 -11.60 15.48
C MET A 796 21.07 -11.59 15.72
N ASP A 797 21.74 -12.74 15.54
CA ASP A 797 23.20 -12.85 15.73
C ASP A 797 23.99 -11.88 14.83
N MET A 798 23.52 -11.63 13.60
CA MET A 798 24.20 -10.69 12.69
C MET A 798 24.07 -9.24 13.19
N SER A 799 22.90 -8.89 13.71
CA SER A 799 22.67 -7.56 14.31
C SER A 799 23.50 -7.37 15.58
N LEU A 800 23.55 -8.38 16.45
CA LEU A 800 24.39 -8.37 17.66
C LEU A 800 25.87 -8.23 17.32
N LEU A 801 26.37 -9.00 16.35
CA LEU A 801 27.78 -8.95 15.94
C LEU A 801 28.14 -7.57 15.37
N LYS A 802 27.25 -6.98 14.56
CA LYS A 802 27.43 -5.62 14.04
C LYS A 802 27.56 -4.59 15.18
N LEU A 803 26.70 -4.66 16.20
CA LEU A 803 26.76 -3.75 17.36
C LEU A 803 28.05 -3.90 18.18
N VAL A 804 28.60 -5.12 18.27
CA VAL A 804 29.90 -5.39 18.91
C VAL A 804 31.04 -4.80 18.08
N GLN A 805 31.03 -5.00 16.76
CA GLN A 805 32.04 -4.46 15.85
C GLN A 805 32.06 -2.93 15.81
N GLU A 806 30.90 -2.30 15.95
CA GLU A 806 30.76 -0.84 16.07
C GLU A 806 31.14 -0.30 17.46
N GLY A 807 31.48 -1.18 18.42
CA GLY A 807 31.84 -0.82 19.78
C GLY A 807 30.67 -0.31 20.63
N SER A 808 29.43 -0.44 20.15
CA SER A 808 28.23 0.09 20.81
C SER A 808 27.79 -0.75 22.01
N VAL A 809 28.06 -2.05 22.01
CA VAL A 809 27.65 -3.00 23.05
C VAL A 809 28.85 -3.82 23.53
N ASP A 810 28.84 -4.18 24.81
CA ASP A 810 29.86 -5.07 25.39
C ASP A 810 29.79 -6.48 24.76
N PRO A 811 30.92 -7.05 24.30
CA PRO A 811 30.95 -8.38 23.70
C PRO A 811 30.33 -9.48 24.57
N ARG A 812 30.48 -9.43 25.90
CA ARG A 812 29.90 -10.41 26.85
C ARG A 812 28.38 -10.34 26.85
N VAL A 813 27.83 -9.12 26.85
CA VAL A 813 26.38 -8.91 26.83
C VAL A 813 25.76 -9.39 25.52
N ALA A 814 26.45 -9.21 24.39
CA ALA A 814 26.01 -9.74 23.11
C ALA A 814 26.12 -11.28 23.05
N TYR A 815 27.22 -11.86 23.57
CA TYR A 815 27.44 -13.30 23.67
C TYR A 815 26.34 -14.01 24.47
N ASP A 816 25.89 -13.42 25.58
CA ASP A 816 24.83 -14.00 26.42
C ASP A 816 23.46 -14.05 25.72
N ARG A 817 23.24 -13.19 24.72
CA ARG A 817 21.99 -13.11 23.96
C ARG A 817 22.04 -13.78 22.59
N ALA A 818 23.23 -14.13 22.11
CA ALA A 818 23.43 -14.78 20.83
C ALA A 818 22.97 -16.25 20.85
N LEU A 819 22.40 -16.71 19.74
CA LEU A 819 22.09 -18.12 19.52
C LEU A 819 23.36 -18.89 19.12
N ARG A 820 24.17 -18.33 18.22
CA ARG A 820 25.48 -18.88 17.82
C ARG A 820 26.60 -18.11 18.49
N LYS A 821 27.17 -18.73 19.51
CA LYS A 821 28.13 -18.11 20.43
C LYS A 821 29.54 -18.01 19.84
N GLU A 822 29.89 -18.93 18.92
CA GLU A 822 31.23 -19.07 18.35
C GLU A 822 31.68 -17.79 17.63
N ALA A 823 30.75 -17.07 16.99
CA ALA A 823 31.05 -15.83 16.27
C ALA A 823 31.49 -14.66 17.19
N PHE A 824 31.21 -14.76 18.49
CA PHE A 824 31.46 -13.71 19.49
C PHE A 824 32.71 -13.99 20.34
N GLU A 825 33.19 -15.24 20.38
CA GLU A 825 34.35 -15.66 21.18
C GLU A 825 35.61 -14.83 20.93
N PRO A 826 36.01 -14.47 19.68
CA PRO A 826 37.19 -13.64 19.44
C PRO A 826 37.15 -12.26 20.14
N TYR A 827 35.94 -11.69 20.29
CA TYR A 827 35.74 -10.38 20.90
C TYR A 827 35.72 -10.44 22.44
N LEU A 828 35.60 -11.63 23.04
CA LEU A 828 35.67 -11.82 24.49
C LEU A 828 37.12 -11.80 24.99
N GLU A 829 38.06 -12.30 24.18
CA GLU A 829 39.47 -12.43 24.53
C GLU A 829 40.19 -11.07 24.50
N GLU A 830 39.88 -10.22 23.52
CA GLU A 830 40.42 -8.85 23.38
C GLU A 830 40.01 -7.92 24.55
N GLY A 831 38.85 -8.15 25.17
CA GLY A 831 38.37 -7.37 26.31
C GLY A 831 39.04 -7.67 27.65
N SER A 832 39.93 -8.68 27.73
CA SER A 832 40.64 -9.05 28.97
C SER A 832 42.01 -8.35 29.15
N ALA A 833 42.46 -7.57 28.16
CA ALA A 833 43.78 -6.95 28.13
C ALA A 833 43.78 -5.41 28.29
N ALA A 834 42.67 -4.80 28.73
CA ALA A 834 42.54 -3.35 28.95
C ALA A 834 42.29 -2.99 30.42
#